data_AF-A0AAV1EPH0-F1
#
_entry.id   AF-A0AAV1EPH0-F1
#
_cell.length_a   1.000
_cell.length_b   1.000
_cell.length_c   1.000
_cell.angle_alpha   90.00
_cell.angle_beta   90.00
_cell.angle_gamma   90.00
#
_symmetry.space_group_name_H-M   'P 1'
#
loop_
_entity.id
_entity.type
_entity.pdbx_description
1 polymer ?
#
loop_
_entity_poly.entity_id
_entity_poly.type
_entity_poly.pdbx_seq_one_letter_code
_entity_poly.pdbx_strand_id
1 'polypeptide(L)'
;MLVCVVLLLVTLCSQGGNGEETQGQGHVSVVIVGGTGDLAKKYLWQGFFQLYAHHVSSGNSFSFYGGGLSPAEKATPVLFEILKAVTCPKDVSQERCAILREQFLRLTEYKQLKTVEEYQDLSKQIEQQLQQEGLTEAGRLFYLSVPAFAYADIAEKINSTCRPKGGTWLRVVLEKPFGHDFRSAQVLASQLGSALKDEEMYRIDHYLGKQVVAKILPFREENKKFLDPIWNKHHIERVEIVLKETLDVKGRIPFYDQYGVIRDVLQNHLTEVMTLMTMRLPVNLSSSEEVLQNKLRIFSSLLPVGKNQAVIGQYQAYKAQVQQELNMTKDHISITPTFAAVLAHMDEAQYEGVPILLISGKMLDERVGYARVLFKNDIFCLQNQNSVHCKPKQIVFHFGHGSLQYPAILVSKNLFKPVFKDSQWKEVMEHKDLSVLGLPVSDYYVHTPTELKEAYSELISHIFAGRKDSFISTENLLASWGMWTPLLSSIASSFPRIYPGGADNGGLLDVNLKGKEISYNSEVVIINNNPLGGTSANGFQVMQGKFRSCEMVSAWAEELVEKLATDLQEAAEEAVREGGVFHLALSGGSSPLALFHRLALHHFSFPWRDTHVWMVDERCVPLTDPESNFHNLHDHLLQHVKIPYYNIHPMPVQLNQRLCVEEDGGTLQYEEEIKKLVNGSSFHFVLLGVGYDAHTASLFPGPKIDQHGESLVALTESPAKPHQRMSLTFSAINRARRVSLLVMGKSKHEMITQLSRVKDNPQKWPVTGVKPSDGRLVWYLDYDTLLG
;
A
#
# COMPACT_ATOMS: atom_id res chain seq x y z
N MET A 1 -21.92 31.57 -82.42
CA MET A 1 -22.87 31.28 -81.33
C MET A 1 -22.28 31.83 -80.03
N LEU A 2 -23.10 32.61 -79.32
CA LEU A 2 -23.01 33.20 -77.97
C LEU A 2 -21.86 32.80 -77.03
N VAL A 3 -21.37 33.59 -76.07
CA VAL A 3 -21.29 35.03 -75.74
C VAL A 3 -20.39 35.08 -74.47
N CYS A 4 -19.48 36.04 -74.43
CA CYS A 4 -18.84 36.76 -73.30
C CYS A 4 -18.35 36.10 -71.98
N VAL A 5 -17.02 36.25 -71.75
CA VAL A 5 -16.31 36.97 -70.66
C VAL A 5 -16.78 36.81 -69.19
N VAL A 6 -15.85 36.43 -68.27
CA VAL A 6 -15.32 37.24 -67.13
C VAL A 6 -14.48 36.39 -66.15
N LEU A 7 -13.33 36.95 -65.77
CA LEU A 7 -12.38 36.57 -64.70
C LEU A 7 -13.02 36.42 -63.29
N LEU A 8 -12.27 35.77 -62.39
CA LEU A 8 -12.32 35.91 -60.91
C LEU A 8 -13.54 35.29 -60.20
N LEU A 9 -13.36 34.11 -59.59
CA LEU A 9 -13.71 33.80 -58.20
C LEU A 9 -13.36 32.34 -57.83
N VAL A 10 -12.38 32.22 -56.94
CA VAL A 10 -12.17 31.25 -55.87
C VAL A 10 -13.21 30.11 -55.75
N THR A 11 -12.76 28.85 -55.81
CA THR A 11 -13.26 27.74 -54.96
C THR A 11 -12.30 26.54 -55.05
N LEU A 12 -11.32 26.53 -54.14
CA LEU A 12 -10.63 25.31 -53.71
C LEU A 12 -11.55 24.59 -52.72
N CYS A 13 -12.08 23.43 -53.10
CA CYS A 13 -12.65 22.46 -52.18
C CYS A 13 -12.03 21.10 -52.42
N SER A 14 -11.81 20.39 -51.31
CA SER A 14 -11.41 18.97 -51.19
C SER A 14 -9.90 18.68 -51.13
N GLN A 15 -9.27 19.14 -50.04
CA GLN A 15 -8.37 18.29 -49.28
C GLN A 15 -8.97 18.10 -47.89
N GLY A 16 -9.47 16.89 -47.63
CA GLY A 16 -9.79 16.44 -46.27
C GLY A 16 -8.48 16.14 -45.53
N GLY A 17 -7.93 17.16 -44.88
CA GLY A 17 -6.84 17.04 -43.92
C GLY A 17 -7.40 17.06 -42.50
N ASN A 18 -6.82 16.21 -41.64
CA ASN A 18 -7.10 16.10 -40.21
C ASN A 18 -7.22 17.47 -39.53
N GLY A 19 -8.26 17.63 -38.72
CA GLY A 19 -8.48 18.82 -37.91
C GLY A 19 -7.41 18.98 -36.84
N GLU A 20 -6.33 19.66 -37.18
CA GLU A 20 -5.79 20.67 -36.27
C GLU A 20 -6.81 21.83 -36.30
N GLU A 21 -7.57 22.02 -35.23
CA GLU A 21 -8.29 23.29 -35.05
C GLU A 21 -7.23 24.40 -35.13
N THR A 22 -7.25 25.16 -36.22
CA THR A 22 -6.49 26.40 -36.34
C THR A 22 -6.90 27.31 -35.18
N GLN A 23 -6.08 27.31 -34.13
CA GLN A 23 -6.29 28.10 -32.91
C GLN A 23 -6.41 29.57 -33.28
N GLY A 24 -7.62 30.11 -33.17
CA GLY A 24 -7.85 31.54 -33.25
C GLY A 24 -7.16 32.25 -32.08
N GLN A 25 -6.49 33.36 -32.37
CA GLN A 25 -6.10 34.34 -31.37
C GLN A 25 -7.34 34.71 -30.54
N GLY A 26 -7.25 34.65 -29.20
CA GLY A 26 -8.37 34.99 -28.34
C GLY A 26 -8.02 34.96 -26.85
N HIS A 27 -9.02 35.24 -26.02
CA HIS A 27 -8.88 35.33 -24.57
C HIS A 27 -9.23 34.02 -23.88
N VAL A 28 -8.39 33.59 -22.93
CA VAL A 28 -8.62 32.39 -22.12
C VAL A 28 -8.69 32.73 -20.65
N SER A 29 -9.81 32.39 -20.02
CA SER A 29 -9.99 32.54 -18.57
C SER A 29 -9.64 31.24 -17.85
N VAL A 30 -8.69 31.30 -16.93
CA VAL A 30 -8.22 30.16 -16.15
C VAL A 30 -8.66 30.32 -14.70
N VAL A 31 -9.38 29.33 -14.17
CA VAL A 31 -9.91 29.32 -12.81
C VAL A 31 -9.31 28.12 -12.07
N ILE A 32 -8.54 28.36 -11.01
CA ILE A 32 -7.98 27.31 -10.15
C ILE A 32 -8.83 27.22 -8.89
N VAL A 33 -9.77 26.30 -8.85
CA VAL A 33 -10.58 26.03 -7.66
C VAL A 33 -9.71 25.28 -6.65
N GLY A 34 -9.60 25.79 -5.42
CA GLY A 34 -8.56 25.41 -4.48
C GLY A 34 -7.23 26.16 -4.71
N GLY A 35 -7.26 27.37 -5.27
CA GLY A 35 -6.08 28.13 -5.71
C GLY A 35 -5.08 28.50 -4.61
N THR A 36 -5.45 28.41 -3.33
CA THR A 36 -4.54 28.61 -2.19
C THR A 36 -4.07 27.31 -1.54
N GLY A 37 -4.44 26.15 -2.10
CA GLY A 37 -4.05 24.83 -1.59
C GLY A 37 -2.62 24.44 -1.92
N ASP A 38 -2.14 23.36 -1.30
CA ASP A 38 -0.75 22.91 -1.42
C ASP A 38 -0.34 22.54 -2.85
N LEU A 39 -1.21 21.87 -3.61
CA LEU A 39 -0.95 21.49 -5.00
C LEU A 39 -0.83 22.75 -5.88
N ALA A 40 -1.77 23.68 -5.73
CA ALA A 40 -1.76 24.95 -6.45
C ALA A 40 -0.46 25.73 -6.20
N LYS A 41 -0.07 25.85 -4.92
CA LYS A 41 1.17 26.53 -4.50
C LYS A 41 2.43 25.88 -5.05
N LYS A 42 2.51 24.54 -5.02
CA LYS A 42 3.74 23.82 -5.41
C LYS A 42 3.90 23.70 -6.93
N TYR A 43 2.81 23.56 -7.69
CA TYR A 43 2.88 23.17 -9.10
C TYR A 43 2.02 24.02 -10.03
N LEU A 44 0.74 24.23 -9.72
CA LEU A 44 -0.21 24.75 -10.73
C LEU A 44 0.08 26.19 -11.12
N TRP A 45 0.30 27.10 -10.16
CA TRP A 45 0.60 28.49 -10.49
C TRP A 45 1.90 28.65 -11.28
N GLN A 46 2.91 27.82 -10.98
CA GLN A 46 4.16 27.77 -11.74
C GLN A 46 3.91 27.28 -13.17
N GLY A 47 3.11 26.23 -13.36
CA GLY A 47 2.77 25.70 -14.68
C GLY A 47 1.93 26.68 -15.52
N PHE A 48 0.93 27.34 -14.92
CA PHE A 48 0.14 28.36 -15.61
C PHE A 48 0.93 29.63 -15.91
N PHE A 49 1.87 30.02 -15.05
CA PHE A 49 2.79 31.11 -15.35
C PHE A 49 3.69 30.78 -16.55
N GLN A 50 4.19 29.54 -16.62
CA GLN A 50 4.94 29.08 -17.79
C GLN A 50 4.08 29.08 -19.06
N LEU A 51 2.83 28.61 -19.00
CA LEU A 51 1.89 28.68 -20.12
C LEU A 51 1.71 30.14 -20.59
N TYR A 52 1.46 31.06 -19.65
CA TYR A 52 1.34 32.49 -19.94
C TYR A 52 2.58 33.05 -20.63
N ALA A 53 3.78 32.78 -20.08
CA ALA A 53 5.04 33.28 -20.61
C ALA A 53 5.30 32.84 -22.06
N HIS A 54 4.91 31.62 -22.43
CA HIS A 54 5.06 31.11 -23.80
C HIS A 54 4.03 31.70 -24.78
N HIS A 55 2.78 31.90 -24.34
CA HIS A 55 1.68 32.24 -25.26
C HIS A 55 1.34 33.72 -25.33
N VAL A 56 1.73 34.55 -24.35
CA VAL A 56 1.41 35.99 -24.37
C VAL A 56 2.01 36.71 -25.59
N SER A 57 3.19 36.30 -26.04
CA SER A 57 3.82 36.84 -27.25
C SER A 57 3.20 36.32 -28.55
N SER A 58 2.34 35.29 -28.48
CA SER A 58 1.70 34.64 -29.64
C SER A 58 0.29 35.20 -29.95
N GLY A 59 -0.13 36.28 -29.27
CA GLY A 59 -1.41 36.95 -29.52
C GLY A 59 -2.59 36.44 -28.67
N ASN A 60 -2.35 35.52 -27.73
CA ASN A 60 -3.36 35.09 -26.76
C ASN A 60 -3.37 36.02 -25.54
N SER A 61 -4.55 36.34 -25.02
CA SER A 61 -4.72 37.06 -23.75
C SER A 61 -5.30 36.13 -22.68
N PHE A 62 -5.04 36.44 -21.41
CA PHE A 62 -5.39 35.58 -20.29
C PHE A 62 -5.92 36.38 -19.11
N SER A 63 -6.87 35.78 -18.39
CA SER A 63 -7.25 36.17 -17.02
C SER A 63 -7.13 34.95 -16.12
N PHE A 64 -6.65 35.15 -14.90
CA PHE A 64 -6.45 34.08 -13.93
C PHE A 64 -7.27 34.33 -12.66
N TYR A 65 -7.92 33.29 -12.14
CA TYR A 65 -8.73 33.36 -10.94
C TYR A 65 -8.34 32.26 -9.97
N GLY A 66 -7.88 32.63 -8.78
CA GLY A 66 -7.75 31.72 -7.65
C GLY A 66 -9.09 31.58 -6.95
N GLY A 67 -9.67 30.38 -6.96
CA GLY A 67 -10.96 30.08 -6.34
C GLY A 67 -10.84 29.34 -5.02
N GLY A 68 -11.72 29.57 -4.05
CA GLY A 68 -11.81 28.72 -2.86
C GLY A 68 -12.96 29.08 -1.91
N LEU A 69 -13.05 28.37 -0.78
CA LEU A 69 -14.14 28.58 0.19
C LEU A 69 -13.92 29.79 1.10
N SER A 70 -12.68 30.26 1.22
CA SER A 70 -12.30 31.36 2.10
C SER A 70 -12.80 32.71 1.55
N PRO A 71 -13.19 33.66 2.42
CA PRO A 71 -13.46 35.03 2.00
C PRO A 71 -12.24 35.67 1.31
N ALA A 72 -12.50 36.51 0.31
CA ALA A 72 -11.46 37.11 -0.52
C ALA A 72 -10.47 37.97 0.28
N GLU A 73 -10.92 38.63 1.35
CA GLU A 73 -10.07 39.46 2.21
C GLU A 73 -8.97 38.65 2.90
N LYS A 74 -9.26 37.37 3.21
CA LYS A 74 -8.30 36.47 3.86
C LYS A 74 -7.41 35.75 2.85
N ALA A 75 -7.95 35.40 1.69
CA ALA A 75 -7.26 34.54 0.73
C ALA A 75 -6.41 35.31 -0.30
N THR A 76 -6.80 36.54 -0.65
CA THR A 76 -6.03 37.40 -1.59
C THR A 76 -4.57 37.60 -1.15
N PRO A 77 -4.25 37.90 0.13
CA PRO A 77 -2.86 38.01 0.58
C PRO A 77 -2.08 36.70 0.45
N VAL A 78 -2.73 35.56 0.72
CA VAL A 78 -2.11 34.23 0.59
C VAL A 78 -1.80 33.93 -0.88
N LEU A 79 -2.75 34.18 -1.77
CA LEU A 79 -2.56 34.02 -3.22
C LEU A 79 -1.43 34.92 -3.73
N PHE A 80 -1.38 36.17 -3.29
CA PHE A 80 -0.33 37.11 -3.68
C PHE A 80 1.08 36.61 -3.33
N GLU A 81 1.27 36.06 -2.13
CA GLU A 81 2.56 35.47 -1.73
C GLU A 81 2.91 34.21 -2.52
N ILE A 82 1.91 33.40 -2.90
CA ILE A 82 2.13 32.25 -3.79
C ILE A 82 2.60 32.72 -5.18
N LEU A 83 1.93 33.70 -5.76
CA LEU A 83 2.25 34.22 -7.10
C LEU A 83 3.61 34.92 -7.12
N LYS A 84 4.05 35.55 -6.03
CA LYS A 84 5.42 36.06 -5.90
C LYS A 84 6.47 34.97 -5.98
N ALA A 85 6.17 33.73 -5.59
CA ALA A 85 7.15 32.66 -5.59
C ALA A 85 7.38 32.03 -6.98
N VAL A 86 6.59 32.37 -8.01
CA VAL A 86 6.76 31.82 -9.36
C VAL A 86 8.08 32.29 -9.98
N THR A 87 8.68 31.39 -10.75
CA THR A 87 9.98 31.58 -11.39
C THR A 87 9.86 31.50 -12.91
N CYS A 88 10.68 32.25 -13.63
CA CYS A 88 10.64 32.25 -15.09
C CYS A 88 11.38 31.05 -15.70
N PRO A 89 10.97 30.62 -16.91
CA PRO A 89 11.78 29.74 -17.74
C PRO A 89 13.20 30.26 -17.91
N LYS A 90 14.17 29.36 -18.06
CA LYS A 90 15.61 29.69 -18.08
C LYS A 90 16.03 30.48 -19.33
N ASP A 91 15.25 30.37 -20.39
CA ASP A 91 15.41 31.02 -21.69
C ASP A 91 14.86 32.46 -21.73
N VAL A 92 14.19 32.90 -20.66
CA VAL A 92 13.66 34.27 -20.55
C VAL A 92 14.66 35.18 -19.81
N SER A 93 14.99 36.34 -20.39
CA SER A 93 15.88 37.33 -19.74
C SER A 93 15.32 37.82 -18.40
N GLN A 94 16.20 38.28 -17.50
CA GLN A 94 15.77 38.75 -16.17
C GLN A 94 14.80 39.94 -16.26
N GLU A 95 15.04 40.87 -17.19
CA GLU A 95 14.19 42.04 -17.40
C GLU A 95 12.82 41.63 -17.92
N ARG A 96 12.78 40.75 -18.93
CA ARG A 96 11.51 40.24 -19.47
C ARG A 96 10.75 39.44 -18.41
N CYS A 97 11.46 38.65 -17.62
CA CYS A 97 10.91 37.88 -16.53
C CYS A 97 10.21 38.77 -15.48
N ALA A 98 10.84 39.87 -15.07
CA ALA A 98 10.26 40.80 -14.11
C ALA A 98 8.93 41.39 -14.64
N ILE A 99 8.90 41.80 -15.91
CA ILE A 99 7.69 42.33 -16.57
C ILE A 99 6.60 41.27 -16.62
N LEU A 100 6.92 40.05 -17.05
CA LEU A 100 5.95 38.96 -17.16
C LEU A 100 5.35 38.60 -15.80
N ARG A 101 6.16 38.57 -14.74
CA ARG A 101 5.68 38.30 -13.37
C ARG A 101 4.77 39.40 -12.86
N GLU A 102 5.12 40.66 -13.10
CA GLU A 102 4.27 41.79 -12.72
C GLU A 102 2.93 41.77 -13.46
N GLN A 103 2.95 41.48 -14.77
CA GLN A 103 1.72 41.33 -15.55
C GLN A 103 0.89 40.15 -15.06
N PHE A 104 1.49 38.99 -14.82
CA PHE A 104 0.80 37.80 -14.32
C PHE A 104 0.13 38.05 -12.98
N LEU A 105 0.80 38.78 -12.07
CA LEU A 105 0.21 39.23 -10.79
C LEU A 105 -1.02 40.11 -11.01
N ARG A 106 -0.98 41.07 -11.95
CA ARG A 106 -2.10 41.96 -12.27
C ARG A 106 -3.27 41.24 -12.94
N LEU A 107 -2.99 40.20 -13.72
CA LEU A 107 -3.99 39.37 -14.40
C LEU A 107 -4.63 38.33 -13.47
N THR A 108 -4.16 38.20 -12.23
CA THR A 108 -4.65 37.18 -11.29
C THR A 108 -5.46 37.80 -10.16
N GLU A 109 -6.68 37.31 -9.95
CA GLU A 109 -7.56 37.73 -8.86
C GLU A 109 -8.01 36.54 -8.01
N TYR A 110 -8.35 36.75 -6.74
CA TYR A 110 -9.02 35.73 -5.93
C TYR A 110 -10.54 35.89 -5.96
N LYS A 111 -11.28 34.78 -6.01
CA LYS A 111 -12.74 34.74 -5.87
C LYS A 111 -13.16 33.68 -4.86
N GLN A 112 -14.07 34.05 -3.97
CA GLN A 112 -14.77 33.06 -3.16
C GLN A 112 -15.72 32.26 -4.07
N LEU A 113 -15.63 30.94 -4.05
CA LEU A 113 -16.36 30.02 -4.93
C LEU A 113 -16.94 28.85 -4.11
N LYS A 114 -18.04 29.13 -3.41
CA LYS A 114 -18.78 28.21 -2.53
C LYS A 114 -20.20 28.00 -3.03
N THR A 115 -20.92 29.06 -3.37
CA THR A 115 -22.35 28.99 -3.76
C THR A 115 -22.57 29.17 -5.26
N VAL A 116 -23.76 28.84 -5.77
CA VAL A 116 -24.11 29.01 -7.19
C VAL A 116 -24.02 30.48 -7.60
N GLU A 117 -24.44 31.40 -6.72
CA GLU A 117 -24.42 32.85 -6.96
C GLU A 117 -22.99 33.36 -7.17
N GLU A 118 -22.03 32.88 -6.38
CA GLU A 118 -20.62 33.27 -6.53
C GLU A 118 -20.01 32.80 -7.86
N TYR A 119 -20.38 31.60 -8.34
CA TYR A 119 -19.99 31.13 -9.67
C TYR A 119 -20.68 31.94 -10.77
N GLN A 120 -21.95 32.32 -10.58
CA GLN A 120 -22.67 33.19 -11.50
C GLN A 120 -22.02 34.57 -11.60
N ASP A 121 -21.59 35.13 -10.49
CA ASP A 121 -20.92 36.42 -10.43
C ASP A 121 -19.53 36.37 -11.08
N LEU A 122 -18.78 35.27 -10.91
CA LEU A 122 -17.56 35.02 -11.68
C LEU A 122 -17.82 35.02 -13.20
N SER A 123 -18.86 34.31 -13.66
CA SER A 123 -19.19 34.29 -15.10
C SER A 123 -19.54 35.68 -15.63
N LYS A 124 -20.37 36.44 -14.89
CA LYS A 124 -20.71 37.82 -15.27
C LYS A 124 -19.47 38.71 -15.33
N GLN A 125 -18.55 38.55 -14.39
CA GLN A 125 -17.31 39.34 -14.39
C GLN A 125 -16.43 39.02 -15.60
N ILE A 126 -16.25 37.74 -15.94
CA ILE A 126 -15.51 37.32 -17.14
C ILE A 126 -16.14 37.97 -18.39
N GLU A 127 -17.46 37.86 -18.53
CA GLU A 127 -18.19 38.45 -19.67
C GLU A 127 -18.04 39.98 -19.75
N GLN A 128 -18.16 40.67 -18.61
CA GLN A 128 -17.98 42.13 -18.53
C GLN A 128 -16.56 42.55 -18.91
N GLN A 129 -15.54 41.83 -18.43
CA GLN A 129 -14.15 42.13 -18.74
C GLN A 129 -13.88 41.98 -20.24
N LEU A 130 -14.31 40.86 -20.83
CA LEU A 130 -14.18 40.61 -22.27
C LEU A 130 -14.84 41.71 -23.10
N GLN A 131 -16.04 42.15 -22.70
CA GLN A 131 -16.75 43.22 -23.39
C GLN A 131 -16.03 44.57 -23.27
N GLN A 132 -15.53 44.92 -22.08
CA GLN A 132 -14.83 46.19 -21.83
C GLN A 132 -13.50 46.28 -22.58
N GLU A 133 -12.77 45.17 -22.67
CA GLU A 133 -11.46 45.11 -23.33
C GLU A 133 -11.57 44.79 -24.84
N GLY A 134 -12.77 44.52 -25.35
CA GLY A 134 -12.99 44.19 -26.77
C GLY A 134 -12.37 42.84 -27.17
N LEU A 135 -12.30 41.89 -26.23
CA LEU A 135 -11.66 40.59 -26.41
C LEU A 135 -12.67 39.52 -26.83
N THR A 136 -12.23 38.62 -27.71
CA THR A 136 -13.04 37.45 -28.12
C THR A 136 -12.70 36.27 -27.24
N GLU A 137 -13.71 35.63 -26.65
CA GLU A 137 -13.53 34.48 -25.77
C GLU A 137 -13.14 33.22 -26.56
N ALA A 138 -11.94 32.72 -26.32
CA ALA A 138 -11.45 31.47 -26.89
C ALA A 138 -11.81 30.27 -26.02
N GLY A 139 -11.72 30.40 -24.69
CA GLY A 139 -12.03 29.30 -23.79
C GLY A 139 -12.01 29.60 -22.30
N ARG A 140 -12.63 28.68 -21.53
CA ARG A 140 -12.58 28.65 -20.06
C ARG A 140 -11.95 27.36 -19.57
N LEU A 141 -10.95 27.46 -18.70
CA LEU A 141 -10.27 26.33 -18.06
C LEU A 141 -10.52 26.35 -16.55
N PHE A 142 -11.22 25.36 -16.03
CA PHE A 142 -11.41 25.15 -14.59
C PHE A 142 -10.49 24.03 -14.10
N TYR A 143 -9.53 24.33 -13.22
CA TYR A 143 -8.69 23.35 -12.57
C TYR A 143 -9.19 23.05 -11.17
N LEU A 144 -9.67 21.83 -10.91
CA LEU A 144 -10.24 21.44 -9.62
C LEU A 144 -9.16 20.84 -8.70
N SER A 145 -8.41 21.71 -8.04
CA SER A 145 -7.42 21.35 -7.00
C SER A 145 -8.07 21.21 -5.62
N VAL A 146 -9.13 20.41 -5.55
CA VAL A 146 -9.96 20.19 -4.35
C VAL A 146 -10.21 18.69 -4.12
N PRO A 147 -10.67 18.27 -2.92
CA PRO A 147 -11.01 16.88 -2.66
C PRO A 147 -12.10 16.34 -3.60
N ALA A 148 -11.99 15.06 -3.98
CA ALA A 148 -12.84 14.43 -4.99
C ALA A 148 -14.35 14.44 -4.68
N PHE A 149 -14.73 14.45 -3.40
CA PHE A 149 -16.14 14.53 -3.00
C PHE A 149 -16.83 15.83 -3.47
N ALA A 150 -16.06 16.89 -3.77
CA ALA A 150 -16.59 18.17 -4.22
C ALA A 150 -16.78 18.25 -5.74
N TYR A 151 -16.26 17.29 -6.52
CA TYR A 151 -16.24 17.41 -7.98
C TYR A 151 -17.62 17.45 -8.62
N ALA A 152 -18.56 16.62 -8.17
CA ALA A 152 -19.91 16.59 -8.74
C ALA A 152 -20.64 17.93 -8.56
N ASP A 153 -20.63 18.47 -7.33
CA ASP A 153 -21.24 19.76 -6.99
C ASP A 153 -20.59 20.93 -7.75
N ILE A 154 -19.26 20.96 -7.86
CA ILE A 154 -18.56 22.00 -8.62
C ILE A 154 -18.85 21.87 -10.13
N ALA A 155 -18.88 20.65 -10.67
CA ALA A 155 -19.21 20.41 -12.07
C ALA A 155 -20.63 20.90 -12.41
N GLU A 156 -21.60 20.66 -11.52
CA GLU A 156 -22.98 21.15 -11.66
C GLU A 156 -23.04 22.68 -11.65
N LYS A 157 -22.31 23.34 -10.73
CA LYS A 157 -22.18 24.81 -10.70
C LYS A 157 -21.56 25.35 -11.98
N ILE A 158 -20.45 24.77 -12.45
CA ILE A 158 -19.81 25.17 -13.71
C ILE A 158 -20.79 25.02 -14.88
N ASN A 159 -21.49 23.89 -14.97
CA ASN A 159 -22.43 23.61 -16.05
C ASN A 159 -23.61 24.58 -16.08
N SER A 160 -24.15 24.92 -14.91
CA SER A 160 -25.33 25.78 -14.78
C SER A 160 -25.04 27.28 -14.90
N THR A 161 -23.83 27.74 -14.57
CA THR A 161 -23.52 29.18 -14.53
C THR A 161 -22.33 29.62 -15.38
N CYS A 162 -21.27 28.81 -15.49
CA CYS A 162 -19.98 29.24 -16.06
C CYS A 162 -19.67 28.64 -17.43
N ARG A 163 -20.55 27.80 -17.98
CA ARG A 163 -20.38 27.20 -19.30
C ARG A 163 -20.43 28.31 -20.38
N PRO A 164 -19.40 28.44 -21.23
CA PRO A 164 -19.37 29.48 -22.25
C PRO A 164 -20.39 29.20 -23.37
N LYS A 165 -20.73 30.24 -24.14
CA LYS A 165 -21.67 30.16 -25.27
C LYS A 165 -21.01 29.50 -26.49
N GLY A 166 -21.82 29.11 -27.48
CA GLY A 166 -21.38 28.31 -28.63
C GLY A 166 -20.19 28.91 -29.39
N GLY A 167 -19.21 28.07 -29.71
CA GLY A 167 -17.96 28.44 -30.39
C GLY A 167 -16.73 28.54 -29.48
N THR A 168 -16.93 28.53 -28.16
CA THR A 168 -15.87 28.64 -27.14
C THR A 168 -15.74 27.32 -26.38
N TRP A 169 -14.51 26.86 -26.11
CA TRP A 169 -14.30 25.58 -25.41
C TRP A 169 -14.38 25.73 -23.89
N LEU A 170 -14.81 24.65 -23.23
CA LEU A 170 -14.75 24.47 -21.78
C LEU A 170 -13.84 23.28 -21.47
N ARG A 171 -12.91 23.45 -20.53
CA ARG A 171 -12.05 22.37 -20.06
C ARG A 171 -12.03 22.33 -18.54
N VAL A 172 -12.36 21.18 -17.96
CA VAL A 172 -12.41 20.94 -16.52
C VAL A 172 -11.38 19.88 -16.17
N VAL A 173 -10.39 20.27 -15.38
CA VAL A 173 -9.29 19.41 -14.95
C VAL A 173 -9.61 18.84 -13.57
N LEU A 174 -9.48 17.52 -13.43
CA LEU A 174 -9.82 16.77 -12.23
C LEU A 174 -8.56 16.06 -11.73
N GLU A 175 -8.30 16.10 -10.42
CA GLU A 175 -7.19 15.41 -9.78
C GLU A 175 -7.60 14.06 -9.22
N LYS A 176 -6.63 13.16 -9.07
CA LYS A 176 -6.86 11.92 -8.33
C LYS A 176 -7.16 12.27 -6.84
N PRO A 177 -7.98 11.47 -6.14
CA PRO A 177 -8.49 10.14 -6.49
C PRO A 177 -9.80 10.13 -7.29
N PHE A 178 -9.94 9.19 -8.22
CA PHE A 178 -11.17 8.97 -9.00
C PHE A 178 -11.91 7.72 -8.53
N GLY A 179 -12.52 7.83 -7.34
CA GLY A 179 -13.09 6.69 -6.62
C GLY A 179 -12.05 5.94 -5.77
N HIS A 180 -12.53 4.95 -5.01
CA HIS A 180 -11.71 4.06 -4.16
C HIS A 180 -11.91 2.58 -4.48
N ASP A 181 -12.82 2.27 -5.41
CA ASP A 181 -13.09 0.97 -6.01
C ASP A 181 -13.88 1.19 -7.31
N PHE A 182 -14.16 0.09 -8.04
CA PHE A 182 -14.93 0.14 -9.27
C PHE A 182 -16.30 0.82 -9.11
N ARG A 183 -17.02 0.51 -8.02
CA ARG A 183 -18.39 1.01 -7.84
C ARG A 183 -18.41 2.52 -7.58
N SER A 184 -17.57 2.99 -6.68
CA SER A 184 -17.43 4.41 -6.37
C SER A 184 -16.91 5.21 -7.57
N ALA A 185 -15.99 4.66 -8.36
CA ALA A 185 -15.53 5.28 -9.61
C ALA A 185 -16.66 5.38 -10.65
N GLN A 186 -17.49 4.35 -10.78
CA GLN A 186 -18.67 4.37 -11.66
C GLN A 186 -19.69 5.43 -11.23
N VAL A 187 -19.95 5.55 -9.92
CA VAL A 187 -20.85 6.59 -9.38
C VAL A 187 -20.31 7.99 -9.69
N LEU A 188 -19.02 8.23 -9.41
CA LEU A 188 -18.38 9.51 -9.70
C LEU A 188 -18.42 9.84 -11.19
N ALA A 189 -18.13 8.87 -12.06
CA ALA A 189 -18.19 9.03 -13.51
C ALA A 189 -19.59 9.40 -14.00
N SER A 190 -20.63 8.74 -13.46
CA SER A 190 -22.02 9.04 -13.79
C SER A 190 -22.43 10.45 -13.36
N GLN A 191 -22.03 10.88 -12.16
CA GLN A 191 -22.33 12.22 -11.65
C GLN A 191 -21.66 13.30 -12.48
N LEU A 192 -20.37 13.13 -12.80
CA LEU A 192 -19.64 14.06 -13.66
C LEU A 192 -20.23 14.11 -15.08
N GLY A 193 -20.56 12.95 -15.64
CA GLY A 193 -21.16 12.83 -16.98
C GLY A 193 -22.53 13.51 -17.12
N SER A 194 -23.25 13.74 -16.03
CA SER A 194 -24.50 14.52 -16.07
C SER A 194 -24.30 16.04 -16.22
N ALA A 195 -23.10 16.55 -15.91
CA ALA A 195 -22.79 17.98 -15.94
C ALA A 195 -21.75 18.35 -17.03
N LEU A 196 -20.84 17.45 -17.34
CA LEU A 196 -19.70 17.68 -18.25
C LEU A 196 -19.64 16.59 -19.32
N LYS A 197 -19.25 16.98 -20.54
CA LYS A 197 -18.95 16.02 -21.61
C LYS A 197 -17.57 15.42 -21.40
N ASP A 198 -17.32 14.20 -21.89
CA ASP A 198 -16.02 13.56 -21.70
C ASP A 198 -14.87 14.30 -22.41
N GLU A 199 -15.14 14.95 -23.56
CA GLU A 199 -14.20 15.86 -24.23
C GLU A 199 -13.76 17.05 -23.36
N GLU A 200 -14.63 17.52 -22.47
CA GLU A 200 -14.39 18.65 -21.57
C GLU A 200 -13.59 18.25 -20.33
N MET A 201 -13.54 16.96 -19.97
CA MET A 201 -12.93 16.48 -18.73
C MET A 201 -11.47 16.03 -18.91
N TYR A 202 -10.56 16.56 -18.11
CA TYR A 202 -9.13 16.22 -18.13
C TYR A 202 -8.75 15.61 -16.79
N ARG A 203 -8.78 14.28 -16.70
CA ARG A 203 -8.43 13.54 -15.48
C ARG A 203 -6.92 13.34 -15.42
N ILE A 204 -6.30 13.92 -14.40
CA ILE A 204 -4.86 13.95 -14.25
C ILE A 204 -4.34 12.64 -13.69
N ASP A 205 -3.42 12.03 -14.45
CA ASP A 205 -2.33 11.24 -13.90
C ASP A 205 -1.02 11.93 -14.27
N HIS A 206 -0.37 12.56 -13.29
CA HIS A 206 0.85 13.33 -13.55
C HIS A 206 2.04 12.48 -14.06
N TYR A 207 1.99 11.15 -13.95
CA TYR A 207 3.03 10.31 -14.56
C TYR A 207 2.98 10.34 -16.08
N LEU A 208 1.81 10.51 -16.68
CA LEU A 208 1.66 10.67 -18.13
C LEU A 208 2.32 11.97 -18.64
N GLY A 209 2.49 12.97 -17.75
CA GLY A 209 3.24 14.20 -18.04
C GLY A 209 4.76 14.08 -17.91
N LYS A 210 5.29 12.95 -17.39
CA LYS A 210 6.75 12.76 -17.30
C LYS A 210 7.30 12.46 -18.70
N GLN A 211 8.30 13.23 -19.14
CA GLN A 211 8.90 13.13 -20.48
C GLN A 211 9.32 11.69 -20.85
N VAL A 212 9.86 10.91 -19.90
CA VAL A 212 10.24 9.50 -20.14
C VAL A 212 9.03 8.59 -20.35
N VAL A 213 7.93 8.80 -19.62
CA VAL A 213 6.69 8.03 -19.78
C VAL A 213 6.02 8.37 -21.10
N ALA A 214 5.89 9.67 -21.41
CA ALA A 214 5.37 10.15 -22.68
C ALA A 214 6.19 9.64 -23.90
N LYS A 215 7.48 9.36 -23.71
CA LYS A 215 8.37 8.84 -24.76
C LYS A 215 8.25 7.33 -24.97
N ILE A 216 7.54 6.56 -24.15
CA ILE A 216 7.45 5.09 -24.28
C ILE A 216 6.94 4.67 -25.68
N LEU A 217 5.82 5.21 -26.14
CA LEU A 217 5.26 4.83 -27.44
C LEU A 217 6.06 5.37 -28.63
N PRO A 218 6.46 6.67 -28.66
CA PRO A 218 7.33 7.15 -29.74
C PRO A 218 8.65 6.38 -29.80
N PHE A 219 9.25 6.03 -28.65
CA PHE A 219 10.47 5.21 -28.63
C PHE A 219 10.24 3.83 -29.27
N ARG A 220 9.12 3.17 -28.93
CA ARG A 220 8.78 1.86 -29.49
C ARG A 220 8.57 1.94 -31.01
N GLU A 221 7.91 2.98 -31.51
CA GLU A 221 7.70 3.19 -32.95
C GLU A 221 9.00 3.58 -33.68
N GLU A 222 9.81 4.48 -33.12
CA GLU A 222 11.11 4.89 -33.68
C GLU A 222 12.08 3.71 -33.81
N ASN A 223 11.96 2.72 -32.92
CA ASN A 223 12.82 1.55 -32.85
C ASN A 223 12.13 0.25 -33.31
N LYS A 224 10.96 0.36 -33.96
CA LYS A 224 10.11 -0.76 -34.38
C LYS A 224 10.86 -1.87 -35.12
N LYS A 225 11.76 -1.49 -36.05
CA LYS A 225 12.61 -2.43 -36.81
C LYS A 225 13.41 -3.38 -35.90
N PHE A 226 13.88 -2.90 -34.76
CA PHE A 226 14.65 -3.70 -33.79
C PHE A 226 13.75 -4.39 -32.76
N LEU A 227 12.63 -3.76 -32.40
CA LEU A 227 11.76 -4.22 -31.32
C LEU A 227 10.75 -5.28 -31.76
N ASP A 228 10.14 -5.18 -32.94
CA ASP A 228 9.10 -6.12 -33.40
C ASP A 228 9.52 -7.61 -33.30
N PRO A 229 10.76 -8.00 -33.66
CA PRO A 229 11.20 -9.39 -33.54
C PRO A 229 11.34 -9.90 -32.10
N ILE A 230 11.62 -9.00 -31.14
CA ILE A 230 12.00 -9.35 -29.76
C ILE A 230 10.96 -8.93 -28.71
N TRP A 231 9.95 -8.14 -29.06
CA TRP A 231 8.94 -7.65 -28.11
C TRP A 231 7.81 -8.67 -27.92
N ASN A 232 8.14 -9.89 -27.47
CA ASN A 232 7.20 -11.00 -27.31
C ASN A 232 7.68 -12.00 -26.25
N LYS A 233 6.79 -12.91 -25.83
CA LYS A 233 7.03 -13.94 -24.80
C LYS A 233 8.23 -14.85 -25.04
N HIS A 234 8.67 -15.02 -26.29
CA HIS A 234 9.84 -15.85 -26.59
C HIS A 234 11.14 -15.16 -26.19
N HIS A 235 11.15 -13.83 -26.11
CA HIS A 235 12.35 -13.03 -25.87
C HIS A 235 12.28 -12.22 -24.57
N ILE A 236 11.09 -11.79 -24.15
CA ILE A 236 10.90 -11.08 -22.88
C ILE A 236 10.89 -12.09 -21.75
N GLU A 237 11.74 -11.87 -20.75
CA GLU A 237 11.76 -12.64 -19.51
C GLU A 237 10.68 -12.11 -18.56
N ARG A 238 10.64 -10.79 -18.35
CA ARG A 238 9.66 -10.13 -17.49
C ARG A 238 9.58 -8.63 -17.73
N VAL A 239 8.47 -8.04 -17.29
CA VAL A 239 8.27 -6.58 -17.26
C VAL A 239 8.16 -6.13 -15.81
N GLU A 240 8.81 -5.04 -15.47
CA GLU A 240 8.81 -4.47 -14.12
C GLU A 240 8.45 -2.99 -14.18
N ILE A 241 7.54 -2.56 -13.32
CA ILE A 241 7.18 -1.16 -13.13
C ILE A 241 7.30 -0.89 -11.63
N VAL A 242 8.28 -0.07 -11.26
CA VAL A 242 8.70 0.10 -9.87
C VAL A 242 8.71 1.58 -9.51
N LEU A 243 8.12 1.92 -8.37
CA LEU A 243 8.23 3.25 -7.75
C LEU A 243 8.56 3.13 -6.26
N LYS A 244 9.77 3.51 -5.88
CA LYS A 244 10.24 3.50 -4.50
C LYS A 244 10.32 4.91 -3.96
N GLU A 245 9.90 5.09 -2.70
CA GLU A 245 9.98 6.35 -1.98
C GLU A 245 10.67 6.16 -0.63
N THR A 246 11.57 7.08 -0.28
CA THR A 246 12.24 7.10 1.03
C THR A 246 11.43 7.79 2.11
N LEU A 247 10.46 8.62 1.73
CA LEU A 247 9.64 9.38 2.67
C LEU A 247 8.57 8.50 3.31
N ASP A 248 8.20 8.84 4.55
CA ASP A 248 7.05 8.27 5.26
C ASP A 248 5.74 8.95 4.86
N VAL A 249 4.66 8.60 5.56
CA VAL A 249 3.30 9.10 5.33
C VAL A 249 2.92 10.20 6.33
N LYS A 250 3.85 10.62 7.21
CA LYS A 250 3.57 11.58 8.28
C LYS A 250 2.99 12.88 7.73
N GLY A 251 1.97 13.40 8.41
CA GLY A 251 1.20 14.58 8.02
C GLY A 251 0.14 14.34 6.95
N ARG A 252 0.05 13.10 6.41
CA ARG A 252 -0.95 12.69 5.43
C ARG A 252 -1.74 11.46 5.86
N ILE A 253 -1.61 11.03 7.11
CA ILE A 253 -2.24 9.80 7.62
C ILE A 253 -3.77 9.80 7.48
N PRO A 254 -4.53 10.88 7.80
CA PRO A 254 -5.99 10.91 7.61
C PRO A 254 -6.46 10.57 6.21
N PHE A 255 -5.66 10.95 5.20
CA PHE A 255 -5.92 10.59 3.83
C PHE A 255 -5.38 9.19 3.54
N TYR A 256 -4.09 8.94 3.75
CA TYR A 256 -3.42 7.73 3.28
C TYR A 256 -3.98 6.44 3.90
N ASP A 257 -4.42 6.49 5.16
CA ASP A 257 -4.95 5.31 5.87
C ASP A 257 -6.28 4.78 5.29
N GLN A 258 -6.95 5.59 4.45
CA GLN A 258 -8.14 5.14 3.71
C GLN A 258 -7.78 4.56 2.33
N TYR A 259 -6.62 4.90 1.79
CA TYR A 259 -6.25 4.58 0.40
C TYR A 259 -5.22 3.45 0.30
N GLY A 260 -4.14 3.53 1.09
CA GLY A 260 -2.97 2.67 1.00
C GLY A 260 -2.20 2.82 -0.32
N VAL A 261 -1.04 2.18 -0.38
CA VAL A 261 -0.11 2.30 -1.54
C VAL A 261 -0.73 1.83 -2.86
N ILE A 262 -1.66 0.85 -2.80
CA ILE A 262 -2.29 0.29 -4.01
C ILE A 262 -3.12 1.35 -4.72
N ARG A 263 -3.96 2.10 -3.99
CA ARG A 263 -4.78 3.17 -4.58
C ARG A 263 -3.97 4.44 -4.83
N ASP A 264 -2.97 4.72 -3.99
CA ASP A 264 -2.15 5.93 -4.12
C ASP A 264 -1.27 5.88 -5.38
N VAL A 265 -0.73 4.72 -5.74
CA VAL A 265 0.30 4.59 -6.79
C VAL A 265 0.03 3.48 -7.81
N LEU A 266 -0.30 2.25 -7.37
CA LEU A 266 -0.36 1.11 -8.30
C LEU A 266 -1.54 1.23 -9.27
N GLN A 267 -2.72 1.56 -8.74
CA GLN A 267 -3.98 1.62 -9.50
C GLN A 267 -3.97 2.68 -10.61
N ASN A 268 -3.22 3.76 -10.40
CA ASN A 268 -3.10 4.86 -11.36
C ASN A 268 -1.74 4.79 -12.09
N HIS A 269 -0.68 5.35 -11.51
CA HIS A 269 0.60 5.62 -12.15
C HIS A 269 1.22 4.38 -12.79
N LEU A 270 1.37 3.30 -12.02
CA LEU A 270 2.06 2.11 -12.53
C LEU A 270 1.20 1.33 -13.51
N THR A 271 -0.12 1.38 -13.36
CA THR A 271 -1.06 0.77 -14.31
C THR A 271 -1.00 1.46 -15.66
N GLU A 272 -0.99 2.79 -15.69
CA GLU A 272 -0.86 3.54 -16.95
C GLU A 272 0.45 3.21 -17.67
N VAL A 273 1.56 3.23 -16.95
CA VAL A 273 2.86 2.84 -17.51
C VAL A 273 2.84 1.39 -18.01
N MET A 274 2.27 0.46 -17.25
CA MET A 274 2.12 -0.93 -17.66
C MET A 274 1.37 -1.05 -18.99
N THR A 275 0.28 -0.32 -19.19
CA THR A 275 -0.46 -0.34 -20.46
C THR A 275 0.39 0.18 -21.62
N LEU A 276 1.16 1.27 -21.44
CA LEU A 276 2.04 1.81 -22.50
C LEU A 276 3.16 0.83 -22.88
N MET A 277 3.65 0.06 -21.92
CA MET A 277 4.70 -0.95 -22.12
C MET A 277 4.18 -2.20 -22.86
N THR A 278 2.93 -2.57 -22.63
CA THR A 278 2.39 -3.87 -23.05
C THR A 278 1.38 -3.80 -24.19
N MET A 279 0.73 -2.66 -24.42
CA MET A 279 -0.23 -2.56 -25.52
C MET A 279 0.44 -2.72 -26.88
N ARG A 280 -0.32 -3.14 -27.89
CA ARG A 280 0.13 -3.12 -29.29
C ARG A 280 0.40 -1.67 -29.70
N LEU A 281 1.36 -1.47 -30.60
CA LEU A 281 1.60 -0.14 -31.14
C LEU A 281 0.41 0.29 -32.01
N PRO A 282 -0.22 1.45 -31.71
CA PRO A 282 -1.18 2.06 -32.61
C PRO A 282 -0.55 2.35 -33.98
N VAL A 283 -1.34 2.23 -35.04
CA VAL A 283 -0.98 2.68 -36.39
C VAL A 283 -0.76 4.20 -36.39
N ASN A 284 -1.61 4.94 -35.67
CA ASN A 284 -1.47 6.37 -35.46
C ASN A 284 -1.29 6.69 -33.96
N LEU A 285 -0.06 6.98 -33.54
CA LEU A 285 0.24 7.37 -32.15
C LEU A 285 -0.44 8.66 -31.71
N SER A 286 -0.82 9.53 -32.64
CA SER A 286 -1.54 10.78 -32.34
C SER A 286 -3.04 10.58 -32.18
N SER A 287 -3.57 9.37 -32.47
CA SER A 287 -4.98 9.03 -32.27
C SER A 287 -5.24 8.60 -30.83
N SER A 288 -5.83 9.48 -30.02
CA SER A 288 -6.19 9.16 -28.63
C SER A 288 -7.18 7.98 -28.55
N GLU A 289 -8.07 7.85 -29.53
CA GLU A 289 -9.02 6.74 -29.61
C GLU A 289 -8.31 5.41 -29.86
N GLU A 290 -7.36 5.37 -30.80
CA GLU A 290 -6.62 4.14 -31.10
C GLU A 290 -5.72 3.72 -29.92
N VAL A 291 -5.11 4.69 -29.25
CA VAL A 291 -4.39 4.45 -28.00
C VAL A 291 -5.32 3.86 -26.93
N LEU A 292 -6.51 4.45 -26.74
CA LEU A 292 -7.49 3.97 -25.76
C LEU A 292 -7.95 2.54 -26.07
N GLN A 293 -8.31 2.22 -27.31
CA GLN A 293 -8.72 0.87 -27.69
C GLN A 293 -7.63 -0.18 -27.43
N ASN A 294 -6.37 0.17 -27.69
CA ASN A 294 -5.24 -0.71 -27.39
C ASN A 294 -5.03 -0.89 -25.87
N LYS A 295 -5.24 0.16 -25.05
CA LYS A 295 -5.24 0.03 -23.58
C LYS A 295 -6.38 -0.87 -23.09
N LEU A 296 -7.60 -0.65 -23.57
CA LEU A 296 -8.78 -1.44 -23.18
C LEU A 296 -8.65 -2.92 -23.53
N ARG A 297 -8.02 -3.23 -24.68
CA ARG A 297 -7.66 -4.61 -25.06
C ARG A 297 -6.70 -5.25 -24.07
N ILE A 298 -5.73 -4.50 -23.56
CA ILE A 298 -4.82 -5.01 -22.52
C ILE A 298 -5.60 -5.28 -21.24
N PHE A 299 -6.44 -4.35 -20.78
CA PHE A 299 -7.26 -4.56 -19.59
C PHE A 299 -8.16 -5.79 -19.70
N SER A 300 -8.79 -6.02 -20.84
CA SER A 300 -9.65 -7.19 -21.05
C SER A 300 -8.89 -8.51 -21.12
N SER A 301 -7.58 -8.47 -21.43
CA SER A 301 -6.70 -9.64 -21.43
C SER A 301 -6.05 -9.94 -20.08
N LEU A 302 -6.14 -9.04 -19.10
CA LEU A 302 -5.54 -9.27 -17.78
C LEU A 302 -6.24 -10.43 -17.06
N LEU A 303 -5.42 -11.33 -16.52
CA LEU A 303 -5.93 -12.35 -15.62
C LEU A 303 -6.33 -11.72 -14.27
N PRO A 304 -7.35 -12.26 -13.57
CA PRO A 304 -7.76 -11.74 -12.28
C PRO A 304 -6.60 -11.70 -11.28
N VAL A 305 -6.48 -10.57 -10.57
CA VAL A 305 -5.47 -10.37 -9.53
C VAL A 305 -6.14 -10.53 -8.18
N GLY A 306 -5.76 -11.55 -7.43
CA GLY A 306 -6.22 -11.81 -6.06
C GLY A 306 -5.07 -11.85 -5.05
N LYS A 307 -5.35 -12.32 -3.84
CA LYS A 307 -4.39 -12.41 -2.73
C LYS A 307 -3.08 -13.11 -3.11
N ASN A 308 -3.13 -14.19 -3.89
CA ASN A 308 -1.92 -14.94 -4.28
C ASN A 308 -1.07 -14.21 -5.33
N GLN A 309 -1.59 -13.15 -5.94
CA GLN A 309 -0.88 -12.30 -6.90
C GLN A 309 -0.33 -11.03 -6.25
N ALA A 310 -0.38 -10.90 -4.92
CA ALA A 310 0.17 -9.74 -4.23
C ALA A 310 0.85 -10.12 -2.91
N VAL A 311 1.95 -9.42 -2.61
CA VAL A 311 2.46 -9.30 -1.25
C VAL A 311 2.34 -7.86 -0.78
N ILE A 312 2.02 -7.68 0.50
CA ILE A 312 1.81 -6.37 1.13
C ILE A 312 2.69 -6.21 2.37
N GLY A 313 3.11 -4.98 2.63
CA GLY A 313 3.95 -4.62 3.76
C GLY A 313 3.58 -3.27 4.37
N GLN A 314 3.98 -3.05 5.62
CA GLN A 314 3.77 -1.81 6.37
C GLN A 314 5.03 -1.44 7.15
N TYR A 315 5.54 -0.22 7.01
CA TYR A 315 6.74 0.17 7.77
C TYR A 315 6.41 0.31 9.26
N GLN A 316 7.36 -0.06 10.11
CA GLN A 316 7.17 -0.22 11.56
C GLN A 316 6.64 1.04 12.25
N ALA A 317 7.11 2.22 11.86
CA ALA A 317 6.68 3.49 12.44
C ALA A 317 5.23 3.89 12.10
N TYR A 318 4.57 3.23 11.13
CA TYR A 318 3.24 3.62 10.66
C TYR A 318 2.17 3.52 11.75
N LYS A 319 2.20 2.47 12.59
CA LYS A 319 1.26 2.29 13.73
C LYS A 319 1.23 3.53 14.63
N ALA A 320 2.41 4.02 15.03
CA ALA A 320 2.53 5.19 15.89
C ALA A 320 2.00 6.47 15.22
N GLN A 321 2.23 6.60 13.91
CA GLN A 321 1.72 7.73 13.12
C GLN A 321 0.19 7.73 13.02
N VAL A 322 -0.42 6.56 12.81
CA VAL A 322 -1.89 6.37 12.85
C VAL A 322 -2.47 6.76 14.20
N GLN A 323 -1.88 6.26 15.29
CA GLN A 323 -2.34 6.58 16.64
C GLN A 323 -2.27 8.09 16.93
N GLN A 324 -1.17 8.74 16.52
CA GLN A 324 -0.95 10.15 16.75
C GLN A 324 -1.86 11.06 15.90
N GLU A 325 -1.95 10.81 14.59
CA GLU A 325 -2.65 11.73 13.67
C GLU A 325 -4.16 11.49 13.60
N LEU A 326 -4.64 10.28 13.91
CA LEU A 326 -6.06 9.95 13.95
C LEU A 326 -6.66 9.98 15.37
N ASN A 327 -5.86 10.29 16.39
CA ASN A 327 -6.25 10.19 17.81
C ASN A 327 -6.86 8.82 18.16
N MET A 328 -6.28 7.74 17.64
CA MET A 328 -6.72 6.36 17.88
C MET A 328 -6.08 5.79 19.15
N THR A 329 -6.74 4.81 19.78
CA THR A 329 -6.21 4.13 20.97
C THR A 329 -4.93 3.34 20.65
N LYS A 330 -4.12 3.03 21.68
CA LYS A 330 -2.91 2.22 21.52
C LYS A 330 -3.18 0.81 20.96
N ASP A 331 -4.40 0.32 21.14
CA ASP A 331 -4.87 -0.99 20.66
C ASP A 331 -5.36 -0.96 19.21
N HIS A 332 -5.49 0.22 18.59
CA HIS A 332 -5.88 0.32 17.19
C HIS A 332 -4.73 -0.17 16.29
N ILE A 333 -5.04 -1.15 15.43
CA ILE A 333 -4.12 -1.70 14.44
C ILE A 333 -4.65 -1.37 13.05
N SER A 334 -3.90 -0.53 12.33
CA SER A 334 -4.15 -0.29 10.90
C SER A 334 -3.50 -1.39 10.08
N ILE A 335 -4.28 -1.99 9.18
CA ILE A 335 -3.82 -2.98 8.20
C ILE A 335 -3.49 -2.34 6.84
N THR A 336 -3.44 -1.01 6.77
CA THR A 336 -3.17 -0.27 5.53
C THR A 336 -1.77 -0.60 4.99
N PRO A 337 -1.65 -1.10 3.75
CA PRO A 337 -0.35 -1.39 3.17
C PRO A 337 0.38 -0.10 2.76
N THR A 338 1.63 0.04 3.21
CA THR A 338 2.56 1.10 2.77
C THR A 338 3.58 0.59 1.74
N PHE A 339 3.60 -0.72 1.50
CA PHE A 339 4.33 -1.40 0.45
C PHE A 339 3.42 -2.46 -0.21
N ALA A 340 3.52 -2.61 -1.52
CA ALA A 340 2.90 -3.71 -2.24
C ALA A 340 3.74 -4.09 -3.47
N ALA A 341 3.86 -5.40 -3.72
CA ALA A 341 4.34 -5.94 -4.97
C ALA A 341 3.26 -6.85 -5.56
N VAL A 342 2.86 -6.57 -6.80
CA VAL A 342 1.73 -7.21 -7.48
C VAL A 342 2.21 -7.84 -8.76
N LEU A 343 1.87 -9.11 -8.95
CA LEU A 343 2.20 -9.94 -10.10
C LEU A 343 0.98 -10.06 -11.02
N ALA A 344 1.02 -9.37 -12.14
CA ALA A 344 0.02 -9.46 -13.19
C ALA A 344 0.48 -10.41 -14.31
N HIS A 345 -0.51 -11.03 -14.96
CA HIS A 345 -0.34 -11.83 -16.16
C HIS A 345 -1.43 -11.49 -17.16
N MET A 346 -1.14 -11.65 -18.45
CA MET A 346 -2.08 -11.38 -19.54
C MET A 346 -2.30 -12.63 -20.38
N ASP A 347 -3.56 -12.84 -20.78
CA ASP A 347 -3.96 -13.80 -21.80
C ASP A 347 -3.92 -13.12 -23.19
N GLU A 348 -2.74 -12.64 -23.56
CA GLU A 348 -2.42 -12.22 -24.92
C GLU A 348 -1.26 -13.07 -25.42
N ALA A 349 -1.34 -13.56 -26.66
CA ALA A 349 -0.33 -14.40 -27.29
C ALA A 349 1.08 -13.78 -27.25
N GLN A 350 1.18 -12.45 -27.25
CA GLN A 350 2.44 -11.72 -27.15
C GLN A 350 3.08 -11.78 -25.76
N TYR A 351 2.30 -11.95 -24.69
CA TYR A 351 2.74 -11.88 -23.28
C TYR A 351 2.37 -13.10 -22.44
N GLU A 352 1.77 -14.12 -23.04
CA GLU A 352 1.38 -15.34 -22.34
C GLU A 352 2.59 -15.94 -21.58
N GLY A 353 2.42 -16.11 -20.27
CA GLY A 353 3.46 -16.61 -19.36
C GLY A 353 4.56 -15.61 -18.98
N VAL A 354 4.53 -14.37 -19.49
CA VAL A 354 5.44 -13.30 -19.09
C VAL A 354 4.92 -12.63 -17.81
N PRO A 355 5.67 -12.66 -16.69
CA PRO A 355 5.27 -11.97 -15.47
C PRO A 355 5.45 -10.45 -15.60
N ILE A 356 4.46 -9.72 -15.11
CA ILE A 356 4.47 -8.25 -15.04
C ILE A 356 4.39 -7.84 -13.58
N LEU A 357 5.47 -7.25 -13.06
CA LEU A 357 5.56 -6.80 -11.67
C LEU A 357 5.23 -5.31 -11.56
N LEU A 358 4.30 -4.96 -10.66
CA LEU A 358 4.04 -3.59 -10.24
C LEU A 358 4.40 -3.47 -8.76
N ILE A 359 5.39 -2.63 -8.43
CA ILE A 359 5.95 -2.53 -7.08
C ILE A 359 5.97 -1.08 -6.64
N SER A 360 5.42 -0.80 -5.46
CA SER A 360 5.58 0.50 -4.82
C SER A 360 5.65 0.40 -3.31
N GLY A 361 6.34 1.35 -2.69
CA GLY A 361 6.28 1.51 -1.24
C GLY A 361 6.90 2.80 -0.70
N LYS A 362 6.57 3.09 0.56
CA LYS A 362 7.12 4.17 1.38
C LYS A 362 8.25 3.64 2.27
N MET A 363 9.09 4.54 2.80
CA MET A 363 10.21 4.16 3.67
C MET A 363 11.06 3.03 3.06
N LEU A 364 11.38 3.13 1.78
CA LEU A 364 12.30 2.22 1.09
C LEU A 364 13.74 2.77 1.12
N ASP A 365 14.68 1.94 0.73
CA ASP A 365 16.14 2.17 0.74
C ASP A 365 16.58 3.32 -0.17
N GLU A 366 15.82 3.60 -1.24
CA GLU A 366 16.08 4.70 -2.15
C GLU A 366 14.79 5.25 -2.74
N ARG A 367 14.88 6.47 -3.28
CA ARG A 367 13.83 7.08 -4.08
C ARG A 367 14.18 6.84 -5.54
N VAL A 368 13.41 6.02 -6.25
CA VAL A 368 13.63 5.73 -7.67
C VAL A 368 12.32 5.32 -8.33
N GLY A 369 12.14 5.69 -9.59
CA GLY A 369 11.03 5.20 -10.40
C GLY A 369 11.52 4.70 -11.75
N TYR A 370 11.08 3.53 -12.21
CA TYR A 370 11.40 3.03 -13.54
C TYR A 370 10.36 2.04 -14.06
N ALA A 371 10.32 1.91 -15.39
CA ALA A 371 9.76 0.74 -16.06
C ALA A 371 10.86 0.04 -16.86
N ARG A 372 10.93 -1.28 -16.75
CA ARG A 372 11.96 -2.11 -17.38
C ARG A 372 11.35 -3.29 -18.12
N VAL A 373 11.86 -3.54 -19.33
CA VAL A 373 11.73 -4.85 -19.99
C VAL A 373 13.06 -5.57 -19.86
N LEU A 374 13.05 -6.73 -19.22
CA LEU A 374 14.20 -7.63 -19.17
C LEU A 374 14.00 -8.72 -20.22
N PHE A 375 15.01 -8.94 -21.05
CA PHE A 375 15.01 -9.97 -22.08
C PHE A 375 15.74 -11.22 -21.60
N LYS A 376 15.25 -12.39 -22.03
CA LYS A 376 15.88 -13.69 -21.80
C LYS A 376 17.29 -13.68 -22.36
N ASN A 377 18.20 -14.37 -21.65
CA ASN A 377 19.56 -14.53 -22.09
C ASN A 377 19.86 -16.00 -22.42
N ASP A 378 19.65 -16.38 -23.68
CA ASP A 378 19.92 -17.74 -24.17
C ASP A 378 21.41 -17.97 -24.51
N ILE A 379 22.30 -17.11 -24.02
CA ILE A 379 23.74 -17.18 -24.30
C ILE A 379 24.46 -17.86 -23.14
N PHE A 380 25.08 -19.01 -23.41
CA PHE A 380 25.92 -19.73 -22.44
C PHE A 380 27.39 -19.33 -22.58
N CYS A 381 27.92 -18.60 -21.60
CA CYS A 381 29.27 -18.05 -21.64
C CYS A 381 30.31 -18.97 -21.02
N LEU A 382 31.06 -19.69 -21.87
CA LEU A 382 32.03 -20.70 -21.44
C LEU A 382 33.38 -20.16 -20.95
N GLN A 383 33.84 -19.01 -21.47
CA GLN A 383 35.22 -18.55 -21.25
C GLN A 383 35.34 -17.30 -20.37
N ASN A 384 34.37 -16.39 -20.42
CA ASN A 384 34.39 -15.16 -19.63
C ASN A 384 32.96 -14.70 -19.30
N GLN A 385 32.56 -14.83 -18.03
CA GLN A 385 31.23 -14.41 -17.56
C GLN A 385 31.03 -12.88 -17.62
N ASN A 386 32.11 -12.09 -17.70
CA ASN A 386 32.03 -10.62 -17.81
C ASN A 386 31.97 -10.13 -19.27
N SER A 387 31.91 -11.02 -20.26
CA SER A 387 31.77 -10.58 -21.65
C SER A 387 30.44 -9.84 -21.86
N VAL A 388 30.43 -8.84 -22.74
CA VAL A 388 29.25 -8.00 -23.04
C VAL A 388 28.03 -8.85 -23.44
N HIS A 389 28.23 -10.04 -24.02
CA HIS A 389 27.15 -10.94 -24.43
C HIS A 389 26.50 -11.71 -23.26
N CYS A 390 27.19 -11.85 -22.12
CA CYS A 390 26.68 -12.55 -20.94
C CYS A 390 25.87 -11.66 -20.01
N LYS A 391 25.95 -10.34 -20.23
CA LYS A 391 25.29 -9.32 -19.41
C LYS A 391 23.78 -9.31 -19.67
N PRO A 392 22.94 -9.01 -18.65
CA PRO A 392 21.51 -8.78 -18.83
C PRO A 392 21.19 -7.85 -20.01
N LYS A 393 20.20 -8.24 -20.81
CA LYS A 393 19.67 -7.45 -21.92
C LYS A 393 18.42 -6.75 -21.43
N GLN A 394 18.41 -5.42 -21.40
CA GLN A 394 17.28 -4.68 -20.84
C GLN A 394 17.07 -3.32 -21.51
N ILE A 395 15.81 -2.88 -21.50
CA ILE A 395 15.40 -1.52 -21.83
C ILE A 395 14.77 -0.93 -20.57
N VAL A 396 15.27 0.23 -20.14
CA VAL A 396 14.86 0.88 -18.89
C VAL A 396 14.40 2.31 -19.18
N PHE A 397 13.13 2.57 -18.90
CA PHE A 397 12.53 3.90 -18.85
C PHE A 397 12.65 4.41 -17.42
N HIS A 398 13.72 5.14 -17.12
CA HIS A 398 14.04 5.65 -15.79
C HIS A 398 13.38 7.02 -15.55
N PHE A 399 12.47 7.11 -14.59
CA PHE A 399 11.66 8.32 -14.33
C PHE A 399 12.42 9.42 -13.59
N GLY A 400 13.58 9.10 -13.02
CA GLY A 400 14.43 10.03 -12.26
C GLY A 400 14.76 9.52 -10.85
N HIS A 401 15.61 10.28 -10.14
CA HIS A 401 16.16 9.92 -8.82
C HIS A 401 17.10 8.70 -8.86
N GLY A 402 17.23 7.96 -7.76
CA GLY A 402 18.18 6.84 -7.62
C GLY A 402 19.63 7.26 -7.91
N SER A 403 20.47 6.31 -8.32
CA SER A 403 21.87 6.61 -8.64
C SER A 403 22.02 7.55 -9.86
N LEU A 404 21.09 7.50 -10.81
CA LEU A 404 21.18 8.29 -12.05
C LEU A 404 20.77 9.76 -11.84
N GLN A 405 19.88 10.04 -10.88
CA GLN A 405 19.39 11.39 -10.49
C GLN A 405 18.56 12.14 -11.55
N TYR A 406 18.62 11.77 -12.83
CA TYR A 406 17.85 12.38 -13.92
C TYR A 406 17.00 11.35 -14.70
N PRO A 407 15.91 11.79 -15.35
CA PRO A 407 15.11 10.93 -16.21
C PRO A 407 15.89 10.52 -17.47
N ALA A 408 15.83 9.25 -17.83
CA ALA A 408 16.55 8.72 -19.00
C ALA A 408 15.91 7.45 -19.57
N ILE A 409 16.24 7.14 -20.81
CA ILE A 409 15.99 5.85 -21.45
C ILE A 409 17.35 5.17 -21.63
N LEU A 410 17.49 3.97 -21.08
CA LEU A 410 18.70 3.16 -21.14
C LEU A 410 18.43 1.90 -21.95
N VAL A 411 19.25 1.62 -22.95
CA VAL A 411 19.19 0.40 -23.77
C VAL A 411 20.53 -0.31 -23.68
N SER A 412 20.55 -1.58 -23.25
CA SER A 412 21.81 -2.33 -23.15
C SER A 412 22.54 -2.36 -24.50
N LYS A 413 23.86 -2.13 -24.48
CA LYS A 413 24.70 -2.13 -25.70
C LYS A 413 24.73 -3.47 -26.43
N ASN A 414 24.43 -4.56 -25.72
CA ASN A 414 24.30 -5.90 -26.26
C ASN A 414 22.91 -6.22 -26.85
N LEU A 415 22.03 -5.22 -26.97
CA LEU A 415 20.70 -5.34 -27.57
C LEU A 415 20.64 -4.66 -28.95
N PHE A 416 20.58 -3.32 -29.00
CA PHE A 416 20.72 -2.52 -30.22
C PHE A 416 21.07 -1.06 -29.86
N LYS A 417 21.62 -0.31 -30.82
CA LYS A 417 21.77 1.15 -30.67
C LYS A 417 20.43 1.84 -30.96
N PRO A 418 19.80 2.52 -29.98
CA PRO A 418 18.50 3.13 -30.18
C PRO A 418 18.57 4.33 -31.12
N VAL A 419 17.48 4.53 -31.84
CA VAL A 419 17.22 5.68 -32.71
C VAL A 419 16.28 6.64 -31.98
N PHE A 420 16.65 7.92 -31.99
CA PHE A 420 15.82 9.03 -31.52
C PHE A 420 15.65 10.00 -32.68
N LYS A 421 14.41 10.20 -33.15
CA LYS A 421 14.12 11.13 -34.26
C LYS A 421 14.00 12.58 -33.80
N ASP A 422 13.67 12.78 -32.52
CA ASP A 422 13.41 14.08 -31.93
C ASP A 422 14.68 14.70 -31.33
N SER A 423 14.98 15.95 -31.70
CA SER A 423 16.07 16.75 -31.15
C SER A 423 15.94 17.09 -29.66
N GLN A 424 14.78 16.84 -29.05
CA GLN A 424 14.56 17.03 -27.60
C GLN A 424 15.26 15.99 -26.73
N TRP A 425 15.91 14.99 -27.32
CA TRP A 425 16.65 13.95 -26.61
C TRP A 425 18.12 13.95 -27.03
N LYS A 426 19.03 13.76 -26.07
CA LYS A 426 20.47 13.67 -26.32
C LYS A 426 21.07 12.41 -25.74
N GLU A 427 22.05 11.85 -26.45
CA GLU A 427 22.89 10.74 -25.97
C GLU A 427 23.86 11.27 -24.89
N VAL A 428 23.95 10.58 -23.77
CA VAL A 428 24.91 10.88 -22.70
C VAL A 428 26.18 10.10 -23.00
N MET A 429 27.26 10.81 -23.35
CA MET A 429 28.54 10.19 -23.74
C MET A 429 29.49 9.99 -22.55
N GLU A 430 29.37 10.84 -21.52
CA GLU A 430 30.18 10.76 -20.31
C GLU A 430 29.39 10.04 -19.21
N HIS A 431 29.95 8.93 -18.74
CA HIS A 431 29.34 8.13 -17.69
C HIS A 431 30.14 8.26 -16.41
N LYS A 432 29.45 8.58 -15.31
CA LYS A 432 30.01 8.37 -13.97
C LYS A 432 30.11 6.87 -13.71
N ASP A 433 31.06 6.47 -12.86
CA ASP A 433 31.20 5.08 -12.43
C ASP A 433 30.05 4.70 -11.48
N LEU A 434 28.92 4.37 -12.09
CA LEU A 434 27.64 4.07 -11.45
C LEU A 434 27.08 2.81 -12.09
N SER A 435 26.29 2.06 -11.31
CA SER A 435 25.52 0.93 -11.82
C SER A 435 24.02 1.22 -11.73
N VAL A 436 23.29 0.84 -12.77
CA VAL A 436 21.83 0.92 -12.83
C VAL A 436 21.31 -0.48 -13.13
N LEU A 437 20.51 -1.02 -12.20
CA LEU A 437 19.82 -2.31 -12.34
C LEU A 437 20.77 -3.46 -12.74
N GLY A 438 21.90 -3.55 -12.02
CA GLY A 438 22.88 -4.63 -12.15
C GLY A 438 23.91 -4.45 -13.26
N LEU A 439 23.90 -3.33 -14.00
CA LEU A 439 24.89 -3.02 -15.04
C LEU A 439 25.54 -1.65 -14.83
N PRO A 440 26.85 -1.51 -15.04
CA PRO A 440 27.49 -0.22 -15.22
C PRO A 440 26.77 0.64 -16.26
N VAL A 441 26.66 1.95 -16.00
CA VAL A 441 26.04 2.90 -16.95
C VAL A 441 26.74 2.85 -18.32
N SER A 442 28.04 2.56 -18.35
CA SER A 442 28.84 2.39 -19.57
C SER A 442 28.41 1.22 -20.46
N ASP A 443 27.64 0.26 -19.95
CA ASP A 443 27.06 -0.84 -20.72
C ASP A 443 25.72 -0.49 -21.40
N TYR A 444 25.25 0.75 -21.26
CA TYR A 444 24.03 1.25 -21.89
C TYR A 444 24.31 2.31 -22.94
N TYR A 445 23.44 2.39 -23.94
CA TYR A 445 23.14 3.64 -24.62
C TYR A 445 22.15 4.43 -23.76
N VAL A 446 22.55 5.60 -23.27
CA VAL A 446 21.76 6.42 -22.34
C VAL A 446 21.28 7.68 -23.04
N HIS A 447 19.98 7.91 -23.07
CA HIS A 447 19.38 9.12 -23.63
C HIS A 447 18.55 9.85 -22.58
N THR A 448 18.73 11.16 -22.50
CA THR A 448 18.01 12.02 -21.55
C THR A 448 17.41 13.22 -22.29
N PRO A 449 16.32 13.82 -21.80
CA PRO A 449 15.81 15.06 -22.37
C PRO A 449 16.88 16.17 -22.39
N THR A 450 16.89 16.98 -23.44
CA THR A 450 17.78 18.14 -23.54
C THR A 450 17.44 19.18 -22.49
N GLU A 451 16.14 19.36 -22.23
CA GLU A 451 15.58 20.20 -21.18
C GLU A 451 14.63 19.39 -20.30
N LEU A 452 14.77 19.55 -18.98
CA LEU A 452 13.90 18.92 -18.00
C LEU A 452 12.66 19.78 -17.78
N LYS A 453 11.50 19.17 -17.99
CA LYS A 453 10.21 19.81 -17.80
C LYS A 453 9.43 19.14 -16.67
N GLU A 454 8.73 19.96 -15.90
CA GLU A 454 7.87 19.50 -14.82
C GLU A 454 6.58 18.92 -15.41
N ALA A 455 6.04 17.84 -14.82
CA ALA A 455 4.94 17.09 -15.39
C ALA A 455 3.64 17.89 -15.48
N TYR A 456 3.33 18.71 -14.47
CA TYR A 456 2.13 19.57 -14.51
C TYR A 456 2.25 20.64 -15.58
N SER A 457 3.42 21.22 -15.78
CA SER A 457 3.65 22.21 -16.83
C SER A 457 3.37 21.63 -18.23
N GLU A 458 3.84 20.42 -18.49
CA GLU A 458 3.56 19.72 -19.75
C GLU A 458 2.07 19.41 -19.90
N LEU A 459 1.43 18.86 -18.86
CA LEU A 459 0.00 18.54 -18.90
C LEU A 459 -0.86 19.80 -19.05
N ILE A 460 -0.52 20.92 -18.41
CA ILE A 460 -1.22 22.20 -18.58
C ILE A 460 -1.12 22.68 -20.03
N SER A 461 0.05 22.55 -20.67
CA SER A 461 0.20 22.84 -22.10
C SER A 461 -0.68 21.92 -22.97
N HIS A 462 -0.78 20.64 -22.62
CA HIS A 462 -1.65 19.69 -23.33
C HIS A 462 -3.13 20.03 -23.16
N ILE A 463 -3.56 20.39 -21.95
CA ILE A 463 -4.93 20.87 -21.66
C ILE A 463 -5.23 22.12 -22.49
N PHE A 464 -4.31 23.08 -22.54
CA PHE A 464 -4.47 24.30 -23.35
C PHE A 464 -4.52 24.00 -24.87
N ALA A 465 -3.79 22.99 -25.33
CA ALA A 465 -3.83 22.54 -26.71
C ALA A 465 -5.06 21.65 -27.03
N GLY A 466 -5.86 21.26 -26.04
CA GLY A 466 -7.00 20.34 -26.24
C GLY A 466 -6.58 18.88 -26.48
N ARG A 467 -5.33 18.53 -26.16
CA ARG A 467 -4.78 17.19 -26.35
C ARG A 467 -5.28 16.23 -25.28
N LYS A 468 -5.77 15.05 -25.68
CA LYS A 468 -6.43 14.06 -24.78
C LYS A 468 -5.60 12.80 -24.53
N ASP A 469 -4.57 12.57 -25.33
CA ASP A 469 -3.70 11.38 -25.29
C ASP A 469 -2.96 11.18 -23.96
N SER A 470 -2.76 12.26 -23.19
CA SER A 470 -2.09 12.24 -21.88
C SER A 470 -3.05 12.22 -20.68
N PHE A 471 -4.35 11.98 -20.88
CA PHE A 471 -5.37 12.06 -19.83
C PHE A 471 -6.21 10.78 -19.74
N ILE A 472 -6.77 10.54 -18.56
CA ILE A 472 -7.54 9.34 -18.28
C ILE A 472 -8.99 9.50 -18.76
N SER A 473 -9.41 8.66 -19.71
CA SER A 473 -10.83 8.57 -20.11
C SER A 473 -11.64 7.81 -19.06
N THR A 474 -12.96 7.97 -19.12
CA THR A 474 -13.87 7.23 -18.22
C THR A 474 -13.73 5.72 -18.38
N GLU A 475 -13.64 5.23 -19.62
CA GLU A 475 -13.53 3.81 -19.95
C GLU A 475 -12.21 3.23 -19.42
N ASN A 476 -11.09 3.95 -19.63
CA ASN A 476 -9.78 3.56 -19.12
C ASN A 476 -9.77 3.46 -17.59
N LEU A 477 -10.37 4.45 -16.90
CA LEU A 477 -10.48 4.46 -15.45
C LEU A 477 -11.26 3.24 -14.92
N LEU A 478 -12.42 2.95 -15.50
CA LEU A 478 -13.26 1.83 -15.08
C LEU A 478 -12.58 0.49 -15.36
N ALA A 479 -11.91 0.36 -16.50
CA ALA A 479 -11.13 -0.83 -16.85
C ALA A 479 -9.99 -1.07 -15.84
N SER A 480 -9.25 -0.02 -15.45
CA SER A 480 -8.26 -0.09 -14.37
C SER A 480 -8.89 -0.58 -13.06
N TRP A 481 -10.00 0.04 -12.61
CA TRP A 481 -10.65 -0.42 -11.38
C TRP A 481 -11.19 -1.85 -11.44
N GLY A 482 -11.53 -2.35 -12.63
CA GLY A 482 -11.91 -3.74 -12.84
C GLY A 482 -10.80 -4.72 -12.49
N MET A 483 -9.53 -4.35 -12.76
CA MET A 483 -8.35 -5.13 -12.36
C MET A 483 -8.12 -5.07 -10.84
N TRP A 484 -8.21 -3.88 -10.24
CA TRP A 484 -7.73 -3.65 -8.87
C TRP A 484 -8.75 -3.96 -7.77
N THR A 485 -10.05 -3.82 -8.04
CA THR A 485 -11.09 -4.05 -7.03
C THR A 485 -11.09 -5.47 -6.47
N PRO A 486 -10.97 -6.54 -7.29
CA PRO A 486 -10.89 -7.91 -6.77
C PRO A 486 -9.69 -8.12 -5.82
N LEU A 487 -8.52 -7.56 -6.16
CA LEU A 487 -7.35 -7.64 -5.29
C LEU A 487 -7.63 -6.97 -3.95
N LEU A 488 -8.11 -5.72 -3.98
CA LEU A 488 -8.42 -4.94 -2.77
C LEU A 488 -9.41 -5.67 -1.86
N SER A 489 -10.44 -6.28 -2.42
CA SER A 489 -11.39 -7.10 -1.66
C SER A 489 -10.72 -8.34 -1.05
N SER A 490 -9.86 -9.04 -1.80
CA SER A 490 -9.22 -10.27 -1.34
C SER A 490 -8.17 -10.07 -0.24
N ILE A 491 -7.59 -8.88 -0.13
CA ILE A 491 -6.58 -8.54 0.89
C ILE A 491 -7.13 -7.68 2.03
N ALA A 492 -8.43 -7.36 2.03
CA ALA A 492 -9.03 -6.43 2.99
C ALA A 492 -8.87 -6.84 4.46
N SER A 493 -8.63 -8.13 4.75
CA SER A 493 -8.37 -8.67 6.09
C SER A 493 -6.94 -9.23 6.25
N SER A 494 -6.06 -8.99 5.28
CA SER A 494 -4.69 -9.49 5.32
C SER A 494 -3.77 -8.53 6.07
N PHE A 495 -3.02 -9.06 7.04
CA PHE A 495 -2.02 -8.27 7.74
C PHE A 495 -0.78 -8.03 6.87
N PRO A 496 -0.32 -6.79 6.74
CA PRO A 496 0.90 -6.48 6.01
C PRO A 496 2.15 -6.96 6.76
N ARG A 497 3.16 -7.45 6.02
CA ARG A 497 4.49 -7.73 6.60
C ARG A 497 5.10 -6.45 7.15
N ILE A 498 5.50 -6.45 8.42
CA ILE A 498 6.17 -5.30 9.01
C ILE A 498 7.62 -5.22 8.53
N TYR A 499 8.08 -4.03 8.13
CA TYR A 499 9.47 -3.77 7.77
C TYR A 499 10.03 -2.54 8.51
N PRO A 500 11.34 -2.48 8.83
CA PRO A 500 11.91 -1.39 9.63
C PRO A 500 11.78 -0.02 8.97
N GLY A 501 12.05 0.04 7.66
CA GLY A 501 12.12 1.26 6.86
C GLY A 501 13.55 1.62 6.46
N GLY A 502 13.71 2.25 5.29
CA GLY A 502 15.00 2.71 4.78
C GLY A 502 15.93 1.56 4.32
N ALA A 503 17.23 1.74 4.52
CA ALA A 503 18.25 0.74 4.13
C ALA A 503 18.14 -0.56 4.95
N ASP A 504 17.59 -0.48 6.17
CA ASP A 504 17.42 -1.62 7.08
C ASP A 504 16.39 -2.65 6.60
N ASN A 505 15.66 -2.33 5.52
CA ASN A 505 14.78 -3.29 4.87
C ASN A 505 15.52 -4.53 4.37
N GLY A 506 16.80 -4.40 3.95
CA GLY A 506 17.58 -5.50 3.40
C GLY A 506 16.80 -6.29 2.34
N GLY A 507 16.83 -7.63 2.43
CA GLY A 507 16.04 -8.55 1.61
C GLY A 507 14.67 -8.92 2.18
N LEU A 508 14.14 -8.17 3.16
CA LEU A 508 12.83 -8.50 3.79
C LEU A 508 11.65 -8.31 2.85
N LEU A 509 11.80 -7.43 1.86
CA LEU A 509 10.77 -7.13 0.85
C LEU A 509 11.06 -7.82 -0.49
N ASP A 510 12.10 -8.64 -0.58
CA ASP A 510 12.39 -9.44 -1.77
C ASP A 510 11.27 -10.45 -2.00
N VAL A 511 10.95 -10.69 -3.26
CA VAL A 511 9.83 -11.56 -3.67
C VAL A 511 10.32 -12.72 -4.53
N ASN A 512 9.68 -13.86 -4.35
CA ASN A 512 9.83 -15.04 -5.17
C ASN A 512 8.57 -15.23 -6.02
N LEU A 513 8.76 -15.61 -7.28
CA LEU A 513 7.68 -15.86 -8.23
C LEU A 513 7.57 -17.36 -8.50
N LYS A 514 6.39 -17.94 -8.29
CA LYS A 514 6.12 -19.34 -8.59
C LYS A 514 4.90 -19.46 -9.47
N GLY A 515 5.13 -19.61 -10.78
CA GLY A 515 4.05 -19.57 -11.77
C GLY A 515 3.34 -18.22 -11.73
N LYS A 516 2.04 -18.22 -11.38
CA LYS A 516 1.23 -17.00 -11.27
C LYS A 516 1.13 -16.45 -9.84
N GLU A 517 1.89 -17.01 -8.91
CA GLU A 517 1.87 -16.61 -7.51
C GLU A 517 3.13 -15.84 -7.13
N ILE A 518 2.97 -14.91 -6.20
CA ILE A 518 4.05 -14.12 -5.61
C ILE A 518 4.04 -14.34 -4.10
N SER A 519 5.23 -14.56 -3.55
CA SER A 519 5.45 -14.63 -2.10
C SER A 519 6.71 -13.86 -1.76
N TYR A 520 6.93 -13.52 -0.49
CA TYR A 520 8.24 -13.04 -0.09
C TYR A 520 9.30 -14.14 -0.27
N ASN A 521 10.52 -13.76 -0.67
CA ASN A 521 11.67 -14.65 -0.86
C ASN A 521 12.24 -15.12 0.48
N SER A 522 12.35 -14.18 1.42
CA SER A 522 12.71 -14.51 2.80
C SER A 522 11.48 -14.96 3.57
N GLU A 523 11.56 -16.19 4.03
CA GLU A 523 10.99 -16.60 5.29
C GLU A 523 11.75 -15.82 6.38
N VAL A 524 11.11 -14.77 6.96
CA VAL A 524 11.70 -13.75 7.86
C VAL A 524 12.82 -14.33 8.73
N VAL A 525 14.06 -13.96 8.43
CA VAL A 525 15.21 -14.23 9.29
C VAL A 525 15.20 -13.18 10.39
N ILE A 526 15.20 -13.63 11.65
CA ILE A 526 15.33 -12.78 12.83
C ILE A 526 16.63 -12.00 12.73
N ILE A 527 16.53 -10.67 12.63
CA ILE A 527 17.65 -9.79 12.94
C ILE A 527 17.55 -9.50 14.44
N ASN A 528 18.49 -10.06 15.20
CA ASN A 528 18.72 -9.70 16.58
C ASN A 528 18.95 -8.19 16.67
N ASN A 529 18.03 -7.46 17.31
CA ASN A 529 18.28 -6.10 17.73
C ASN A 529 19.23 -6.12 18.94
N ASN A 530 20.52 -5.97 18.68
CA ASN A 530 21.46 -5.45 19.66
C ASN A 530 21.96 -4.08 19.16
N PRO A 531 21.34 -2.96 19.57
CA PRO A 531 21.95 -1.65 19.38
C PRO A 531 22.85 -1.37 20.59
N LEU A 532 24.13 -1.72 20.47
CA LEU A 532 25.16 -1.02 21.23
C LEU A 532 25.28 0.38 20.65
N GLY A 533 24.67 1.36 21.34
CA GLY A 533 24.93 2.78 21.11
C GLY A 533 23.67 3.63 20.95
N GLY A 534 22.97 3.89 22.04
CA GLY A 534 21.89 4.87 22.08
C GLY A 534 21.26 4.92 23.46
N THR A 535 21.77 5.78 24.32
CA THR A 535 21.20 6.08 25.64
C THR A 535 19.75 6.56 25.52
N SER A 536 18.79 5.68 25.76
CA SER A 536 17.38 6.05 26.00
C SER A 536 17.17 6.31 27.49
N ALA A 537 17.22 7.59 27.88
CA ALA A 537 16.65 8.03 29.15
C ALA A 537 15.13 8.12 29.01
N ASN A 538 14.45 7.02 29.32
CA ASN A 538 13.22 6.94 30.10
C ASN A 538 12.94 5.45 30.35
N GLY A 539 13.62 4.90 31.36
CA GLY A 539 13.48 3.51 31.76
C GLY A 539 12.11 3.24 32.37
N PHE A 540 11.35 2.35 31.76
CA PHE A 540 10.37 1.53 32.46
C PHE A 540 10.99 0.14 32.53
N GLN A 541 11.45 -0.22 33.74
CA GLN A 541 12.18 -1.46 34.00
C GLN A 541 11.20 -2.62 34.03
N VAL A 542 11.52 -3.76 33.40
CA VAL A 542 10.89 -5.03 33.73
C VAL A 542 11.20 -5.32 35.21
N MET A 543 10.18 -5.34 36.06
CA MET A 543 10.34 -5.64 37.48
C MET A 543 10.35 -7.16 37.66
N GLN A 544 11.50 -7.69 38.05
CA GLN A 544 11.63 -9.06 38.52
C GLN A 544 11.51 -9.09 40.04
N GLY A 545 10.68 -9.98 40.57
CA GLY A 545 10.42 -10.08 42.00
C GLY A 545 9.86 -11.43 42.41
N LYS A 546 9.20 -11.48 43.56
CA LYS A 546 8.47 -12.66 44.01
C LYS A 546 7.00 -12.36 44.23
N PHE A 547 6.14 -13.24 43.75
CA PHE A 547 4.71 -13.26 44.07
C PHE A 547 4.37 -14.63 44.68
N ARG A 548 3.79 -14.63 45.89
CA ARG A 548 3.52 -15.86 46.67
C ARG A 548 4.74 -16.79 46.78
N SER A 549 5.92 -16.22 47.00
CA SER A 549 7.22 -16.92 47.09
C SER A 549 7.75 -17.53 45.79
N CYS A 550 7.03 -17.41 44.68
CA CYS A 550 7.44 -17.81 43.33
C CYS A 550 8.01 -16.62 42.56
N GLU A 551 8.75 -16.87 41.47
CA GLU A 551 9.27 -15.82 40.61
C GLU A 551 8.12 -15.04 39.96
N MET A 552 8.31 -13.72 39.81
CA MET A 552 7.36 -12.83 39.18
C MET A 552 8.09 -11.92 38.20
N VAL A 553 7.53 -11.79 37.00
CA VAL A 553 7.88 -10.79 36.00
C VAL A 553 6.71 -9.82 35.88
N SER A 554 6.99 -8.53 36.03
CA SER A 554 6.00 -7.48 35.84
C SER A 554 6.51 -6.41 34.89
N ALA A 555 5.66 -6.01 33.96
CA ALA A 555 5.95 -4.98 32.96
C ALA A 555 4.64 -4.40 32.41
N TRP A 556 4.71 -3.45 31.49
CA TRP A 556 3.53 -3.08 30.70
C TRP A 556 3.08 -4.27 29.84
N ALA A 557 1.80 -4.32 29.46
CA ALA A 557 1.20 -5.46 28.76
C ALA A 557 2.01 -5.93 27.54
N GLU A 558 2.47 -5.02 26.69
CA GLU A 558 3.28 -5.35 25.50
C GLU A 558 4.66 -5.93 25.87
N GLU A 559 5.36 -5.30 26.83
CA GLU A 559 6.69 -5.74 27.29
C GLU A 559 6.63 -7.07 28.04
N LEU A 560 5.54 -7.33 28.77
CA LEU A 560 5.30 -8.57 29.48
C LEU A 560 5.10 -9.73 28.51
N VAL A 561 4.28 -9.50 27.48
CA VAL A 561 4.05 -10.49 26.41
C VAL A 561 5.34 -10.74 25.63
N GLU A 562 6.13 -9.69 25.36
CA GLU A 562 7.45 -9.83 24.75
C GLU A 562 8.36 -10.73 25.57
N LYS A 563 8.48 -10.44 26.87
CA LYS A 563 9.34 -11.20 27.75
C LYS A 563 8.89 -12.65 27.85
N LEU A 564 7.59 -12.90 27.98
CA LEU A 564 7.03 -14.26 28.00
C LEU A 564 7.27 -15.01 26.68
N ALA A 565 7.15 -14.34 25.53
CA ALA A 565 7.45 -14.96 24.23
C ALA A 565 8.92 -15.38 24.13
N THR A 566 9.84 -14.52 24.58
CA THR A 566 11.27 -14.84 24.64
C THR A 566 11.56 -16.00 25.59
N ASP A 567 10.99 -15.99 26.80
CA ASP A 567 11.19 -17.07 27.79
C ASP A 567 10.66 -18.41 27.27
N LEU A 568 9.56 -18.39 26.52
CA LEU A 568 9.00 -19.58 25.88
C LEU A 568 9.90 -20.08 24.75
N GLN A 569 10.42 -19.17 23.91
CA GLN A 569 11.34 -19.53 22.84
C GLN A 569 12.63 -20.15 23.41
N GLU A 570 13.22 -19.54 24.44
CA GLU A 570 14.40 -20.09 25.11
C GLU A 570 14.13 -21.49 25.68
N ALA A 571 12.95 -21.70 26.28
CA ALA A 571 12.55 -23.03 26.77
C ALA A 571 12.40 -24.04 25.63
N ALA A 572 11.85 -23.61 24.50
CA ALA A 572 11.65 -24.47 23.33
C ALA A 572 12.98 -24.88 22.71
N GLU A 573 13.89 -23.94 22.49
CA GLU A 573 15.23 -24.18 21.96
C GLU A 573 16.06 -25.07 22.89
N GLU A 574 15.96 -24.87 24.21
CA GLU A 574 16.61 -25.72 25.20
C GLU A 574 16.10 -27.17 25.13
N ALA A 575 14.78 -27.36 25.14
CA ALA A 575 14.18 -28.70 25.10
C ALA A 575 14.47 -29.43 23.78
N VAL A 576 14.38 -28.75 22.64
CA VAL A 576 14.70 -29.34 21.33
C VAL A 576 16.19 -29.70 21.25
N ARG A 577 17.08 -28.88 21.82
CA ARG A 577 18.52 -29.18 21.86
C ARG A 577 18.84 -30.39 22.74
N GLU A 578 18.14 -30.57 23.86
CA GLU A 578 18.36 -31.69 24.79
C GLU A 578 17.71 -33.00 24.35
N GLY A 579 16.48 -32.92 23.85
CA GLY A 579 15.62 -34.08 23.64
C GLY A 579 15.01 -34.20 22.25
N GLY A 580 15.31 -33.27 21.33
CA GLY A 580 14.79 -33.27 19.96
C GLY A 580 13.31 -32.91 19.83
N VAL A 581 12.63 -32.59 20.93
CA VAL A 581 11.20 -32.30 20.96
C VAL A 581 10.86 -31.32 22.08
N PHE A 582 9.90 -30.42 21.83
CA PHE A 582 9.32 -29.54 22.83
C PHE A 582 7.82 -29.83 23.00
N HIS A 583 7.35 -29.94 24.24
CA HIS A 583 5.94 -30.19 24.53
C HIS A 583 5.37 -28.97 25.27
N LEU A 584 4.54 -28.22 24.56
CA LEU A 584 3.94 -26.96 24.97
C LEU A 584 2.45 -27.15 25.22
N ALA A 585 2.00 -26.94 26.45
CA ALA A 585 0.57 -26.92 26.78
C ALA A 585 0.06 -25.49 26.91
N LEU A 586 -1.01 -25.14 26.18
CA LEU A 586 -1.58 -23.80 26.13
C LEU A 586 -3.01 -23.78 26.68
N SER A 587 -3.26 -22.87 27.62
CA SER A 587 -4.61 -22.50 28.07
C SER A 587 -5.38 -21.77 26.99
N GLY A 588 -6.69 -22.00 26.95
CA GLY A 588 -7.61 -21.19 26.15
C GLY A 588 -7.96 -19.84 26.78
N GLY A 589 -8.93 -19.16 26.18
CA GLY A 589 -9.43 -17.85 26.63
C GLY A 589 -8.79 -16.65 25.94
N SER A 590 -9.16 -15.44 26.37
CA SER A 590 -8.72 -14.18 25.76
C SER A 590 -7.34 -13.70 26.24
N SER A 591 -6.91 -14.12 27.44
CA SER A 591 -5.65 -13.70 28.05
C SER A 591 -4.38 -14.04 27.22
N PRO A 592 -4.25 -15.23 26.60
CA PRO A 592 -3.05 -15.57 25.84
C PRO A 592 -3.07 -15.08 24.37
N LEU A 593 -4.13 -14.41 23.90
CA LEU A 593 -4.24 -14.01 22.49
C LEU A 593 -3.09 -13.11 22.02
N ALA A 594 -2.69 -12.13 22.85
CA ALA A 594 -1.57 -11.25 22.53
C ALA A 594 -0.25 -12.03 22.39
N LEU A 595 -0.06 -13.06 23.22
CA LEU A 595 1.09 -13.96 23.12
C LEU A 595 1.02 -14.81 21.85
N PHE A 596 -0.15 -15.34 21.49
CA PHE A 596 -0.32 -16.12 20.25
C PHE A 596 0.06 -15.30 19.02
N HIS A 597 -0.41 -14.05 18.94
CA HIS A 597 0.00 -13.15 17.85
C HIS A 597 1.49 -12.89 17.88
N ARG A 598 2.09 -12.73 19.07
CA ARG A 598 3.54 -12.50 19.18
C ARG A 598 4.36 -13.71 18.74
N LEU A 599 3.95 -14.91 19.13
CA LEU A 599 4.57 -16.17 18.72
C LEU A 599 4.41 -16.43 17.22
N ALA A 600 3.27 -16.04 16.64
CA ALA A 600 3.03 -16.08 15.20
C ALA A 600 3.94 -15.08 14.44
N LEU A 601 4.25 -13.92 15.03
CA LEU A 601 5.21 -12.96 14.45
C LEU A 601 6.65 -13.47 14.46
N HIS A 602 7.01 -14.34 15.42
CA HIS A 602 8.34 -14.96 15.56
C HIS A 602 8.44 -16.34 14.90
N HIS A 603 7.66 -16.59 13.85
CA HIS A 603 7.46 -17.92 13.26
C HIS A 603 8.69 -18.62 12.67
N PHE A 604 9.88 -18.01 12.70
CA PHE A 604 11.11 -18.57 12.14
C PHE A 604 12.21 -18.91 13.14
N SER A 605 12.25 -18.30 14.33
CA SER A 605 13.21 -18.70 15.37
C SER A 605 12.60 -19.71 16.33
N PHE A 606 11.28 -19.72 16.48
CA PHE A 606 10.62 -20.74 17.31
C PHE A 606 10.66 -22.11 16.62
N PRO A 607 11.09 -23.20 17.28
CA PRO A 607 11.25 -24.51 16.66
C PRO A 607 9.90 -25.26 16.48
N TRP A 608 8.98 -24.69 15.70
CA TRP A 608 7.62 -25.20 15.49
C TRP A 608 7.57 -26.62 14.89
N ARG A 609 8.56 -26.98 14.07
CA ARG A 609 8.66 -28.32 13.48
C ARG A 609 8.80 -29.42 14.53
N ASP A 610 9.50 -29.11 15.62
CA ASP A 610 9.85 -30.04 16.69
C ASP A 610 9.00 -29.77 17.96
N THR A 611 7.99 -28.90 17.85
CA THR A 611 7.09 -28.56 18.95
C THR A 611 5.76 -29.29 18.81
N HIS A 612 5.35 -29.97 19.87
CA HIS A 612 3.99 -30.48 20.08
C HIS A 612 3.17 -29.50 20.90
N VAL A 613 1.98 -29.15 20.40
CA VAL A 613 1.05 -28.22 21.04
C VAL A 613 -0.13 -28.99 21.61
N TRP A 614 -0.34 -28.84 22.91
CA TRP A 614 -1.40 -29.50 23.67
C TRP A 614 -2.38 -28.46 24.21
N MET A 615 -3.66 -28.78 24.16
CA MET A 615 -4.67 -27.99 24.88
C MET A 615 -4.59 -28.30 26.37
N VAL A 616 -4.59 -27.25 27.20
CA VAL A 616 -4.73 -27.37 28.67
C VAL A 616 -6.18 -27.58 29.06
N ASP A 617 -7.09 -26.92 28.36
CA ASP A 617 -8.52 -27.01 28.61
C ASP A 617 -9.33 -26.74 27.33
N GLU A 618 -10.52 -27.32 27.26
CA GLU A 618 -11.44 -27.17 26.14
C GLU A 618 -12.90 -27.14 26.59
N ARG A 619 -13.71 -26.35 25.88
CA ARG A 619 -15.16 -26.29 26.02
C ARG A 619 -15.79 -27.50 25.35
N CYS A 620 -16.80 -28.07 25.99
CA CYS A 620 -17.58 -29.17 25.42
C CYS A 620 -18.53 -28.68 24.32
N VAL A 621 -17.94 -28.19 23.24
CA VAL A 621 -18.53 -27.71 21.99
C VAL A 621 -17.70 -28.30 20.82
N PRO A 622 -18.22 -28.35 19.59
CA PRO A 622 -17.42 -28.77 18.44
C PRO A 622 -16.14 -27.93 18.29
N LEU A 623 -15.04 -28.53 17.83
CA LEU A 623 -13.76 -27.82 17.65
C LEU A 623 -13.80 -26.71 16.58
N THR A 624 -14.87 -26.67 15.78
CA THR A 624 -15.14 -25.62 14.79
C THR A 624 -16.01 -24.49 15.34
N ASP A 625 -16.48 -24.61 16.58
CA ASP A 625 -17.35 -23.62 17.22
C ASP A 625 -16.53 -22.39 17.66
N PRO A 626 -17.01 -21.15 17.46
CA PRO A 626 -16.34 -19.94 17.93
C PRO A 626 -16.00 -19.92 19.43
N GLU A 627 -16.76 -20.63 20.27
CA GLU A 627 -16.48 -20.75 21.70
C GLU A 627 -15.36 -21.75 22.02
N SER A 628 -14.93 -22.60 21.08
CA SER A 628 -13.85 -23.57 21.30
C SER A 628 -12.50 -22.88 21.53
N ASN A 629 -11.79 -23.34 22.55
CA ASN A 629 -10.42 -22.89 22.83
C ASN A 629 -9.47 -23.29 21.70
N PHE A 630 -9.63 -24.49 21.12
CA PHE A 630 -8.88 -24.93 19.95
C PHE A 630 -9.17 -24.08 18.72
N HIS A 631 -10.43 -23.73 18.45
CA HIS A 631 -10.77 -22.82 17.35
C HIS A 631 -10.04 -21.49 17.48
N ASN A 632 -10.07 -20.89 18.67
CA ASN A 632 -9.34 -19.64 18.94
C ASN A 632 -7.82 -19.80 18.78
N LEU A 633 -7.24 -20.91 19.28
CA LEU A 633 -5.81 -21.20 19.10
C LEU A 633 -5.46 -21.40 17.61
N HIS A 634 -6.33 -22.05 16.85
CA HIS A 634 -6.16 -22.26 15.42
C HIS A 634 -6.16 -20.93 14.67
N ASP A 635 -7.15 -20.09 14.93
CA ASP A 635 -7.35 -18.81 14.26
C ASP A 635 -6.24 -17.80 14.56
N HIS A 636 -5.68 -17.85 15.77
CA HIS A 636 -4.71 -16.85 16.22
C HIS A 636 -3.25 -17.31 16.23
N LEU A 637 -2.99 -18.62 16.14
CA LEU A 637 -1.62 -19.16 16.10
C LEU A 637 -1.45 -20.23 15.03
N LEU A 638 -2.17 -21.35 15.11
CA LEU A 638 -1.80 -22.56 14.35
C LEU A 638 -1.90 -22.39 12.83
N GLN A 639 -2.83 -21.58 12.33
CA GLN A 639 -2.93 -21.31 10.89
C GLN A 639 -1.80 -20.42 10.35
N HIS A 640 -1.05 -19.75 11.24
CA HIS A 640 0.01 -18.79 10.92
C HIS A 640 1.42 -19.36 11.12
N VAL A 641 1.56 -20.55 11.73
CA VAL A 641 2.86 -21.17 12.02
C VAL A 641 2.99 -22.53 11.33
N LYS A 642 4.23 -22.89 10.96
CA LYS A 642 4.52 -24.17 10.29
C LYS A 642 4.74 -25.30 11.29
N ILE A 643 3.64 -25.77 11.88
CA ILE A 643 3.62 -26.93 12.77
C ILE A 643 3.09 -28.17 12.03
N PRO A 644 3.75 -29.34 12.13
CA PRO A 644 3.22 -30.57 11.55
C PRO A 644 1.87 -30.93 12.18
N TYR A 645 0.91 -31.35 11.36
CA TYR A 645 -0.44 -31.66 11.85
C TYR A 645 -0.45 -32.72 12.97
N TYR A 646 0.44 -33.70 12.91
CA TYR A 646 0.57 -34.76 13.92
C TYR A 646 1.20 -34.28 15.25
N ASN A 647 1.66 -33.03 15.32
CA ASN A 647 2.15 -32.38 16.55
C ASN A 647 1.06 -31.51 17.22
N ILE A 648 -0.15 -31.47 16.66
CA ILE A 648 -1.26 -30.69 17.21
C ILE A 648 -2.22 -31.64 17.92
N HIS A 649 -2.41 -31.43 19.22
CA HIS A 649 -3.19 -32.32 20.09
C HIS A 649 -4.40 -31.58 20.66
N PRO A 650 -5.54 -31.53 19.93
CA PRO A 650 -6.80 -31.03 20.47
C PRO A 650 -7.37 -32.00 21.50
N MET A 651 -8.10 -31.49 22.50
CA MET A 651 -8.85 -32.33 23.42
C MET A 651 -10.04 -33.01 22.70
N PRO A 652 -10.22 -34.34 22.84
CA PRO A 652 -11.31 -35.08 22.19
C PRO A 652 -12.63 -34.86 22.94
N VAL A 653 -13.17 -33.64 22.86
CA VAL A 653 -14.44 -33.25 23.49
C VAL A 653 -15.66 -33.72 22.71
N GLN A 654 -15.48 -34.13 21.45
CA GLN A 654 -16.55 -34.66 20.60
C GLN A 654 -16.18 -36.05 20.06
N LEU A 655 -16.82 -37.09 20.59
CA LEU A 655 -16.65 -38.49 20.18
C LEU A 655 -18.02 -39.09 19.93
N ASN A 656 -18.15 -39.99 18.95
CA ASN A 656 -19.43 -40.63 18.61
C ASN A 656 -20.59 -39.64 18.40
N GLN A 657 -20.30 -38.43 17.88
CA GLN A 657 -21.24 -37.31 17.70
C GLN A 657 -21.84 -36.74 19.01
N ARG A 658 -21.32 -37.11 20.17
CA ARG A 658 -21.71 -36.60 21.49
C ARG A 658 -20.58 -35.75 22.08
N LEU A 659 -20.95 -34.79 22.93
CA LEU A 659 -20.00 -33.86 23.57
C LEU A 659 -19.76 -34.27 25.02
N CYS A 660 -18.49 -34.48 25.38
CA CYS A 660 -18.02 -34.72 26.76
C CYS A 660 -18.82 -35.75 27.57
N VAL A 661 -19.15 -36.89 26.95
CA VAL A 661 -19.75 -38.02 27.66
C VAL A 661 -18.65 -38.91 28.22
N GLU A 662 -18.66 -39.18 29.52
CA GLU A 662 -17.63 -40.01 30.20
C GLU A 662 -17.49 -41.40 29.57
N GLU A 663 -18.59 -42.02 29.17
CA GLU A 663 -18.66 -43.33 28.51
C GLU A 663 -17.92 -43.38 27.18
N ASP A 664 -17.78 -42.24 26.49
CA ASP A 664 -17.05 -42.15 25.22
C ASP A 664 -15.53 -42.14 25.41
N GLY A 665 -15.04 -42.05 26.66
CA GLY A 665 -13.63 -42.24 27.00
C GLY A 665 -12.69 -41.13 26.54
N GLY A 666 -13.19 -39.93 26.20
CA GLY A 666 -12.35 -38.84 25.69
C GLY A 666 -11.23 -38.40 26.65
N THR A 667 -11.50 -38.35 27.96
CA THR A 667 -10.46 -38.06 28.97
C THR A 667 -9.37 -39.12 29.01
N LEU A 668 -9.75 -40.40 28.94
CA LEU A 668 -8.82 -41.53 28.89
C LEU A 668 -7.99 -41.51 27.61
N GLN A 669 -8.60 -41.24 26.46
CA GLN A 669 -7.92 -41.15 25.17
C GLN A 669 -6.83 -40.08 25.19
N TYR A 670 -7.14 -38.87 25.68
CA TYR A 670 -6.17 -37.78 25.76
C TYR A 670 -5.07 -38.09 26.80
N GLU A 671 -5.43 -38.71 27.93
CA GLU A 671 -4.47 -39.13 28.95
C GLU A 671 -3.50 -40.21 28.44
N GLU A 672 -3.98 -41.20 27.68
CA GLU A 672 -3.14 -42.22 27.05
C GLU A 672 -2.18 -41.61 26.02
N GLU A 673 -2.66 -40.64 25.23
CA GLU A 673 -1.83 -39.92 24.26
C GLU A 673 -0.69 -39.14 24.96
N ILE A 674 -1.00 -38.45 26.05
CA ILE A 674 0.01 -37.76 26.89
C ILE A 674 1.01 -38.76 27.46
N LYS A 675 0.56 -39.88 28.05
CA LYS A 675 1.46 -40.91 28.60
C LYS A 675 2.37 -41.54 27.55
N LYS A 676 1.89 -41.64 26.31
CA LYS A 676 2.64 -42.22 25.19
C LYS A 676 3.67 -41.27 24.60
N LEU A 677 3.32 -40.00 24.43
CA LEU A 677 4.15 -39.02 23.70
C LEU A 677 4.99 -38.14 24.61
N VAL A 678 4.53 -37.83 25.82
CA VAL A 678 5.21 -36.95 26.78
C VAL A 678 5.92 -37.80 27.81
N ASN A 679 7.26 -37.80 27.79
CA ASN A 679 8.07 -38.60 28.71
C ASN A 679 7.76 -38.27 30.18
N GLY A 680 7.39 -39.29 30.96
CA GLY A 680 6.96 -39.14 32.35
C GLY A 680 5.69 -38.29 32.55
N SER A 681 4.97 -37.98 31.47
CA SER A 681 3.87 -37.01 31.44
C SER A 681 4.31 -35.63 31.98
N SER A 682 5.58 -35.27 31.79
CA SER A 682 6.16 -33.99 32.19
C SER A 682 6.27 -33.06 30.99
N PHE A 683 5.36 -32.08 30.90
CA PHE A 683 5.43 -31.05 29.87
C PHE A 683 6.67 -30.17 30.06
N HIS A 684 7.28 -29.75 28.96
CA HIS A 684 8.41 -28.82 29.02
C HIS A 684 7.95 -27.42 29.46
N PHE A 685 6.77 -27.00 28.99
CA PHE A 685 6.19 -25.71 29.32
C PHE A 685 4.66 -25.77 29.35
N VAL A 686 4.05 -25.23 30.40
CA VAL A 686 2.60 -25.07 30.53
C VAL A 686 2.27 -23.59 30.73
N LEU A 687 1.49 -23.02 29.83
CA LEU A 687 0.98 -21.66 29.94
C LEU A 687 -0.47 -21.67 30.43
N LEU A 688 -0.71 -20.95 31.52
CA LEU A 688 -2.00 -20.88 32.20
C LEU A 688 -2.50 -19.44 32.28
N GLY A 689 -3.79 -19.24 32.05
CA GLY A 689 -4.49 -18.00 32.39
C GLY A 689 -5.12 -18.06 33.79
N VAL A 690 -5.49 -16.90 34.34
CA VAL A 690 -6.18 -16.79 35.63
C VAL A 690 -7.52 -16.05 35.49
N GLY A 691 -8.59 -16.73 35.90
CA GLY A 691 -9.96 -16.22 35.99
C GLY A 691 -10.15 -15.11 37.03
N TYR A 692 -11.26 -14.37 36.95
CA TYR A 692 -11.57 -13.31 37.95
C TYR A 692 -11.94 -13.89 39.32
N ASP A 693 -12.32 -15.16 39.35
CA ASP A 693 -12.59 -16.04 40.49
C ASP A 693 -11.38 -16.93 40.84
N ALA A 694 -10.20 -16.63 40.29
CA ALA A 694 -8.97 -17.39 40.41
C ALA A 694 -9.02 -18.84 39.87
N HIS A 695 -9.97 -19.18 39.01
CA HIS A 695 -9.91 -20.42 38.25
C HIS A 695 -8.70 -20.42 37.30
N THR A 696 -8.21 -21.60 36.95
CA THR A 696 -7.15 -21.78 35.93
C THR A 696 -7.33 -23.14 35.26
N ALA A 697 -6.95 -23.30 33.99
CA ALA A 697 -7.15 -24.54 33.24
C ALA A 697 -8.60 -25.08 33.27
N SER A 698 -9.62 -24.23 33.37
CA SER A 698 -11.01 -24.65 33.63
C SER A 698 -11.23 -25.45 34.94
N LEU A 699 -10.35 -25.31 35.94
CA LEU A 699 -10.53 -25.78 37.32
C LEU A 699 -11.17 -24.66 38.15
N PHE A 700 -12.46 -24.77 38.45
CA PHE A 700 -13.28 -23.73 39.10
C PHE A 700 -13.42 -23.95 40.62
N PRO A 701 -13.53 -22.88 41.43
CA PRO A 701 -13.69 -23.01 42.89
C PRO A 701 -14.85 -23.95 43.27
N GLY A 702 -14.60 -24.91 44.15
CA GLY A 702 -15.61 -25.86 44.62
C GLY A 702 -15.04 -27.15 45.21
N PRO A 703 -15.92 -28.00 45.79
CA PRO A 703 -15.52 -29.23 46.50
C PRO A 703 -15.05 -30.36 45.57
N LYS A 704 -15.22 -30.22 44.25
CA LYS A 704 -14.86 -31.26 43.25
C LYS A 704 -13.40 -31.18 42.77
N ILE A 705 -12.66 -30.12 43.10
CA ILE A 705 -11.29 -29.90 42.62
C ILE A 705 -10.30 -31.02 43.02
N ASP A 706 -10.45 -31.58 44.22
CA ASP A 706 -9.55 -32.62 44.75
C ASP A 706 -9.99 -34.04 44.39
N GLN A 707 -11.09 -34.21 43.63
CA GLN A 707 -11.69 -35.53 43.38
C GLN A 707 -11.02 -36.31 42.24
N HIS A 708 -10.05 -35.71 41.54
CA HIS A 708 -9.47 -36.29 40.32
C HIS A 708 -8.22 -37.16 40.56
N GLY A 709 -7.75 -37.29 41.82
CA GLY A 709 -6.70 -38.22 42.21
C GLY A 709 -5.42 -38.10 41.38
N GLU A 710 -4.95 -39.22 40.83
CA GLU A 710 -3.75 -39.28 39.99
C GLU A 710 -4.02 -39.04 38.49
N SER A 711 -5.29 -39.01 38.07
CA SER A 711 -5.67 -38.81 36.66
C SER A 711 -5.11 -37.51 36.11
N LEU A 712 -4.62 -37.54 34.87
CA LEU A 712 -4.00 -36.38 34.21
C LEU A 712 -5.03 -35.46 33.58
N VAL A 713 -6.18 -36.01 33.18
CA VAL A 713 -7.25 -35.30 32.46
C VAL A 713 -8.60 -35.59 33.13
N ALA A 714 -9.43 -34.57 33.28
CA ALA A 714 -10.76 -34.72 33.87
C ALA A 714 -11.81 -33.85 33.17
N LEU A 715 -13.08 -34.22 33.33
CA LEU A 715 -14.20 -33.34 33.03
C LEU A 715 -14.47 -32.44 34.23
N THR A 716 -14.69 -31.16 33.97
CA THR A 716 -14.97 -30.14 34.99
C THR A 716 -16.24 -29.37 34.65
N GLU A 717 -16.84 -28.73 35.66
CA GLU A 717 -18.06 -27.93 35.52
C GLU A 717 -17.75 -26.45 35.73
N SER A 718 -18.07 -25.63 34.73
CA SER A 718 -18.02 -24.18 34.75
C SER A 718 -19.32 -23.59 35.29
N PRO A 719 -19.26 -22.52 36.10
CA PRO A 719 -20.45 -21.78 36.53
C PRO A 719 -21.14 -21.04 35.37
N ALA A 720 -20.45 -20.86 34.23
CA ALA A 720 -20.99 -20.22 33.02
C ALA A 720 -21.17 -21.24 31.89
N LYS A 721 -22.09 -20.96 30.97
CA LYS A 721 -22.25 -21.77 29.75
C LYS A 721 -21.05 -21.58 28.80
N PRO A 722 -20.68 -22.61 28.01
CA PRO A 722 -21.09 -24.01 28.14
C PRO A 722 -20.60 -24.59 29.48
N HIS A 723 -21.40 -25.39 30.18
CA HIS A 723 -21.07 -25.80 31.55
C HIS A 723 -19.95 -26.84 31.62
N GLN A 724 -19.96 -27.86 30.77
CA GLN A 724 -18.92 -28.88 30.80
C GLN A 724 -17.64 -28.39 30.09
N ARG A 725 -16.50 -28.79 30.66
CA ARG A 725 -15.15 -28.57 30.16
C ARG A 725 -14.35 -29.86 30.27
N MET A 726 -13.38 -30.05 29.39
CA MET A 726 -12.28 -30.99 29.60
C MET A 726 -11.05 -30.20 30.02
N SER A 727 -10.27 -30.73 30.96
CA SER A 727 -9.20 -29.99 31.63
C SER A 727 -8.04 -30.91 32.02
N LEU A 728 -6.81 -30.39 31.92
CA LEU A 728 -5.64 -30.96 32.61
C LEU A 728 -5.77 -30.74 34.12
N THR A 729 -5.61 -31.81 34.89
CA THR A 729 -5.66 -31.74 36.36
C THR A 729 -4.36 -31.19 36.93
N PHE A 730 -4.35 -30.88 38.24
CA PHE A 730 -3.11 -30.54 38.93
C PHE A 730 -2.06 -31.65 38.88
N SER A 731 -2.45 -32.93 38.76
CA SER A 731 -1.52 -34.06 38.58
C SER A 731 -0.69 -33.90 37.30
N ALA A 732 -1.30 -33.41 36.21
CA ALA A 732 -0.61 -33.15 34.95
C ALA A 732 0.19 -31.84 34.98
N ILE A 733 -0.45 -30.74 35.43
CA ILE A 733 0.15 -29.40 35.45
C ILE A 733 1.41 -29.38 36.34
N ASN A 734 1.36 -30.00 37.52
CA ASN A 734 2.44 -29.92 38.51
C ASN A 734 3.63 -30.85 38.19
N ARG A 735 3.54 -31.68 37.15
CA ARG A 735 4.68 -32.46 36.62
C ARG A 735 5.52 -31.67 35.62
N ALA A 736 5.05 -30.51 35.16
CA ALA A 736 5.74 -29.74 34.14
C ALA A 736 7.05 -29.12 34.66
N ARG A 737 8.06 -29.03 33.77
CA ARG A 737 9.36 -28.40 34.09
C ARG A 737 9.23 -26.89 34.30
N ARG A 738 8.37 -26.23 33.51
CA ARG A 738 8.08 -24.80 33.61
C ARG A 738 6.57 -24.59 33.53
N VAL A 739 6.03 -23.80 34.45
CA VAL A 739 4.64 -23.33 34.44
C VAL A 739 4.64 -21.82 34.52
N SER A 740 3.93 -21.18 33.61
CA SER A 740 3.77 -19.73 33.56
C SER A 740 2.32 -19.34 33.73
N LEU A 741 2.06 -18.45 34.68
CA LEU A 741 0.74 -17.88 34.91
C LEU A 741 0.70 -16.47 34.34
N LEU A 742 -0.06 -16.28 33.26
CA LEU A 742 -0.26 -14.98 32.62
C LEU A 742 -1.55 -14.33 33.15
N VAL A 743 -1.40 -13.15 33.75
CA VAL A 743 -2.52 -12.35 34.26
C VAL A 743 -2.37 -10.92 33.79
N MET A 744 -3.36 -10.47 33.01
CA MET A 744 -3.35 -9.16 32.38
C MET A 744 -4.69 -8.44 32.55
N GLY A 745 -4.61 -7.11 32.63
CA GLY A 745 -5.73 -6.20 32.68
C GLY A 745 -6.21 -5.85 34.09
N LYS A 746 -6.53 -4.55 34.26
CA LYS A 746 -7.04 -3.92 35.50
C LYS A 746 -8.17 -4.68 36.20
N SER A 747 -9.05 -5.33 35.44
CA SER A 747 -10.17 -6.12 36.01
C SER A 747 -9.72 -7.26 36.94
N LYS A 748 -8.45 -7.69 36.86
CA LYS A 748 -7.87 -8.76 37.68
C LYS A 748 -7.19 -8.27 38.96
N HIS A 749 -7.05 -6.96 39.13
CA HIS A 749 -6.28 -6.36 40.22
C HIS A 749 -6.80 -6.73 41.61
N GLU A 750 -8.11 -6.62 41.85
CA GLU A 750 -8.71 -6.98 43.15
C GLU A 750 -8.46 -8.45 43.49
N MET A 751 -8.63 -9.34 42.52
CA MET A 751 -8.41 -10.78 42.69
C MET A 751 -6.94 -11.08 42.99
N ILE A 752 -5.98 -10.50 42.26
CA ILE A 752 -4.55 -10.66 42.53
C ILE A 752 -4.15 -10.10 43.89
N THR A 753 -4.71 -8.96 44.28
CA THR A 753 -4.48 -8.36 45.61
C THR A 753 -4.99 -9.27 46.72
N GLN A 754 -6.18 -9.85 46.57
CA GLN A 754 -6.70 -10.83 47.52
C GLN A 754 -5.84 -12.10 47.54
N LEU A 755 -5.48 -12.62 46.37
CA LEU A 755 -4.60 -13.76 46.23
C LEU A 755 -3.26 -13.52 46.92
N SER A 756 -2.71 -12.30 46.97
CA SER A 756 -1.43 -12.07 47.67
C SER A 756 -1.48 -12.33 49.19
N ARG A 757 -2.67 -12.33 49.81
CA ARG A 757 -2.86 -12.38 51.28
C ARG A 757 -3.46 -13.69 51.80
N VAL A 758 -4.06 -14.50 50.93
CA VAL A 758 -4.74 -15.75 51.33
C VAL A 758 -3.77 -16.92 51.43
N LYS A 759 -4.02 -17.83 52.37
CA LYS A 759 -3.34 -19.13 52.42
C LYS A 759 -3.74 -19.99 51.22
N ASP A 760 -2.87 -20.92 50.83
CA ASP A 760 -3.18 -21.88 49.77
C ASP A 760 -4.44 -22.67 50.13
N ASN A 761 -5.43 -22.62 49.24
CA ASN A 761 -6.68 -23.34 49.37
C ASN A 761 -7.22 -23.56 47.95
N PRO A 762 -6.82 -24.66 47.27
CA PRO A 762 -7.22 -24.95 45.90
C PRO A 762 -8.74 -25.03 45.72
N GLN A 763 -9.48 -25.45 46.73
CA GLN A 763 -10.95 -25.50 46.67
C GLN A 763 -11.58 -24.11 46.58
N LYS A 764 -10.98 -23.10 47.22
CA LYS A 764 -11.48 -21.71 47.19
C LYS A 764 -10.80 -20.87 46.10
N TRP A 765 -9.54 -21.14 45.82
CA TRP A 765 -8.67 -20.41 44.91
C TRP A 765 -7.85 -21.40 44.07
N PRO A 766 -8.42 -21.95 42.99
CA PRO A 766 -7.85 -23.06 42.23
C PRO A 766 -6.41 -22.84 41.78
N VAL A 767 -6.06 -21.62 41.35
CA VAL A 767 -4.67 -21.29 40.98
C VAL A 767 -3.63 -21.57 42.07
N THR A 768 -4.03 -21.60 43.36
CA THR A 768 -3.11 -21.97 44.46
C THR A 768 -2.76 -23.46 44.52
N GLY A 769 -3.46 -24.30 43.74
CA GLY A 769 -3.12 -25.71 43.50
C GLY A 769 -2.02 -25.92 42.46
N VAL A 770 -1.65 -24.88 41.70
CA VAL A 770 -0.54 -24.92 40.74
C VAL A 770 0.78 -24.81 41.50
N LYS A 771 1.43 -25.94 41.71
CA LYS A 771 2.68 -26.10 42.47
C LYS A 771 3.54 -27.19 41.81
N PRO A 772 4.31 -26.82 40.78
CA PRO A 772 5.22 -27.77 40.12
C PRO A 772 6.15 -28.43 41.15
N SER A 773 6.23 -29.76 41.12
CA SER A 773 6.95 -30.54 42.16
C SER A 773 8.47 -30.43 41.98
N ASP A 774 8.93 -30.64 40.74
CA ASP A 774 10.35 -30.55 40.33
C ASP A 774 10.59 -29.40 39.32
N GLY A 775 9.55 -28.62 39.03
CA GLY A 775 9.55 -27.55 38.04
C GLY A 775 9.59 -26.14 38.63
N ARG A 776 9.61 -25.14 37.75
CA ARG A 776 9.56 -23.71 38.12
C ARG A 776 8.19 -23.12 37.81
N LEU A 777 7.66 -22.32 38.74
CA LEU A 777 6.46 -21.50 38.55
C LEU A 777 6.84 -20.02 38.46
N VAL A 778 6.42 -19.37 37.38
CA VAL A 778 6.64 -17.93 37.16
C VAL A 778 5.32 -17.22 36.91
N TRP A 779 5.10 -16.11 37.62
CA TRP A 779 3.95 -15.23 37.43
C TRP A 779 4.30 -14.08 36.49
N TYR A 780 3.53 -13.92 35.42
CA TYR A 780 3.61 -12.79 34.50
C TYR A 780 2.41 -11.89 34.75
N LEU A 781 2.64 -10.75 35.40
CA LEU A 781 1.60 -9.81 35.79
C LEU A 781 1.83 -8.47 35.08
N ASP A 782 0.84 -7.94 34.37
CA ASP A 782 0.98 -6.58 33.84
C ASP A 782 0.83 -5.54 34.96
N TYR A 783 1.31 -4.31 34.73
CA TYR A 783 1.21 -3.26 35.74
C TYR A 783 -0.22 -2.92 36.13
N ASP A 784 -1.17 -3.00 35.19
CA ASP A 784 -2.59 -2.78 35.50
C ASP A 784 -3.13 -3.83 36.47
N THR A 785 -2.69 -5.09 36.34
CA THR A 785 -3.03 -6.17 37.27
C THR A 785 -2.33 -6.00 38.61
N LEU A 786 -1.03 -5.66 38.61
CA LEU A 786 -0.23 -5.62 39.84
C LEU A 786 -0.49 -4.36 40.68
N LEU A 787 -0.60 -3.19 40.04
CA LEU A 787 -0.63 -1.87 40.68
C LEU A 787 -2.02 -1.23 40.72
N GLY A 788 -2.91 -1.63 39.81
CA GLY A 788 -4.32 -1.22 39.80
C GLY A 788 -4.68 -0.10 38.84
#